data_AF-A0A8D8XMT3-F1
#
_entry.id   AF-A0A8D8XMT3-F1
#
_cell.length_a   1.000
_cell.length_b   1.000
_cell.length_c   1.000
_cell.angle_alpha   90.00
_cell.angle_beta   90.00
_cell.angle_gamma   90.00
#
_symmetry.space_group_name_H-M   'P 1'
#
loop_
_entity.id
_entity.type
_entity.pdbx_description
1 polymer ?
#
loop_
_entity_poly.entity_id
_entity_poly.type
_entity_poly.pdbx_seq_one_letter_code
_entity_poly.pdbx_strand_id
1 'polypeptide(L)'
;MELRIGLLVCLCLHSVQPFGFDDLETIFSITESTVTTLAKVPELAEFAENAGGSHDGIALPFSKTQRQLIPMFKKFAEVTNILRKVDHNVREGNMHTLSTLQQNLPVAFRYEMKLDSIEDTITLMDLYYQNFLAYTDLAQVQMQDSNLLDDSLKSDPPANLKFDKFTLEDFAVSLTSHVPTSVRGLMERINEMVVPSSQNSAVRVFMRDGLFDTILKFLDELDNSICGTEMSPQQLIYNLYSSLQVTQVKAYVMMQFAWTLLHLYGKGNFTTETETLQVQFKQRLVNQMDTVKTAMGKADTVVYKCDPKVHVEGQTYAQLTQLLQGFLINEVDMNPKTSCTDNCGTYKLVNRQYGCFDNQFCARQKRCDGTIQNCQFYDADMTLRPSTGNASTTRRYDWIEYENGITLGKKSHCKSFQDKVDSWWRFWYHCSYCMCLCDARYSSTSHRYWSLRPVQSDIGQNKIIVGIRFIKLNKVVHIQIRQATLLPKLLLNTTTAEWVPVSKIDVGDNKRTVEGLDYHKMTYEKRALDLDDVILPAKYLVTGVQFRMLGSHLNLEIQGTAFNYETGQLEKGLHHKQSNDNTDVSENPRTQLNLDNLDVSTSSPSPSTPNPLRNSFILFTHSSLEDDVAQTTLPFIDIQPVSTTPLSPLSGVGVYHKGTPGYGGFVAPRLFTFDPTQYVVESEVRLEEQK
;
A
#
# COMPACT_ATOMS: atom_id res chain seq x y z
N MET A 1 41.93 23.05 -15.76
CA MET A 1 40.52 22.76 -16.11
C MET A 1 40.05 21.55 -15.30
N GLU A 2 40.21 21.66 -13.99
CA GLU A 2 39.85 20.67 -12.96
C GLU A 2 39.75 21.50 -11.69
N LEU A 3 38.63 22.20 -11.48
CA LEU A 3 38.27 22.85 -10.20
C LEU A 3 36.87 23.51 -10.25
N ARG A 4 35.85 22.90 -10.88
CA ARG A 4 34.47 23.44 -10.89
C ARG A 4 33.36 22.39 -10.99
N ILE A 5 33.52 21.24 -10.33
CA ILE A 5 32.44 20.24 -10.20
C ILE A 5 32.09 19.94 -8.73
N GLY A 6 32.79 20.55 -7.76
CA GLY A 6 32.59 20.32 -6.32
C GLY A 6 31.54 21.16 -5.61
N LEU A 7 30.70 21.94 -6.31
CA LEU A 7 29.76 22.88 -5.65
C LEU A 7 28.29 22.76 -6.11
N LEU A 8 27.92 21.75 -6.90
CA LEU A 8 26.54 21.54 -7.35
C LEU A 8 25.88 20.25 -6.80
N VAL A 9 26.51 19.57 -5.84
CA VAL A 9 26.02 18.30 -5.26
C VAL A 9 25.40 18.47 -3.85
N CYS A 10 25.33 19.69 -3.31
CA CYS A 10 24.83 19.95 -1.94
C CYS A 10 23.41 20.55 -1.83
N LEU A 11 22.61 20.59 -2.90
CA LEU A 11 21.30 21.28 -2.87
C LEU A 11 20.04 20.44 -3.16
N CYS A 12 20.13 19.11 -3.26
CA CYS A 12 18.93 18.27 -3.45
C CYS A 12 18.90 17.01 -2.59
N LEU A 13 19.12 17.15 -1.27
CA LEU A 13 18.71 16.13 -0.30
C LEU A 13 17.34 16.54 0.27
N HIS A 14 16.29 16.30 -0.50
CA HIS A 14 14.92 16.49 -0.03
C HIS A 14 14.56 15.27 0.81
N SER A 15 14.59 15.46 2.12
CA SER A 15 14.26 14.44 3.12
C SER A 15 12.83 14.68 3.57
N VAL A 16 11.99 13.68 3.32
CA VAL A 16 10.67 13.58 3.91
C VAL A 16 10.89 13.38 5.43
N GLN A 17 10.22 14.15 6.29
CA GLN A 17 10.01 14.02 7.76
C GLN A 17 8.50 13.95 8.00
N PRO A 18 7.95 13.00 8.78
CA PRO A 18 6.55 13.08 9.11
C PRO A 18 6.40 14.23 10.08
N PHE A 19 5.16 14.69 10.24
CA PHE A 19 4.83 15.67 11.24
C PHE A 19 5.21 15.14 12.63
N GLY A 20 6.37 15.55 13.14
CA GLY A 20 6.87 15.16 14.45
C GLY A 20 6.33 16.11 15.51
N PHE A 21 5.90 15.56 16.65
CA PHE A 21 5.48 16.37 17.79
C PHE A 21 6.61 17.25 18.34
N ASP A 22 7.88 16.88 18.17
CA ASP A 22 9.02 17.76 18.50
C ASP A 22 9.06 19.02 17.62
N ASP A 23 8.68 18.91 16.34
CA ASP A 23 8.61 20.07 15.44
C ASP A 23 7.46 20.99 15.89
N LEU A 24 6.34 20.41 16.32
CA LEU A 24 5.23 21.14 16.96
C LEU A 24 5.64 21.83 18.26
N GLU A 25 6.34 21.13 19.15
CA GLU A 25 6.81 21.68 20.43
C GLU A 25 7.80 22.82 20.20
N THR A 26 8.70 22.66 19.22
CA THR A 26 9.62 23.72 18.79
C THR A 26 8.84 24.93 18.24
N ILE A 27 7.83 24.70 17.40
CA ILE A 27 6.95 25.76 16.89
C ILE A 27 6.22 26.47 18.04
N PHE A 28 5.66 25.73 19.00
CA PHE A 28 5.00 26.31 20.17
C PHE A 28 5.96 27.11 21.03
N SER A 29 7.15 26.59 21.33
CA SER A 29 8.17 27.28 22.12
C SER A 29 8.65 28.57 21.45
N ILE A 30 8.94 28.54 20.14
CA ILE A 30 9.37 29.75 19.41
C ILE A 30 8.23 30.77 19.36
N THR A 31 6.99 30.36 19.07
CA THR A 31 5.84 31.29 19.02
C THR A 31 5.55 31.90 20.38
N GLU A 32 5.49 31.09 21.45
CA GLU A 32 5.25 31.54 22.82
C GLU A 32 6.38 32.45 23.32
N SER A 33 7.63 32.08 23.10
CA SER A 33 8.79 32.93 23.45
C SER A 33 8.74 34.26 22.72
N THR A 34 8.32 34.28 21.45
CA THR A 34 8.21 35.51 20.65
C THR A 34 7.10 36.41 21.18
N VAL A 35 5.92 35.86 21.44
CA VAL A 35 4.77 36.58 22.00
C VAL A 35 5.10 37.14 23.38
N THR A 36 5.60 36.29 24.29
CA THR A 36 5.92 36.69 25.68
C THR A 36 7.05 37.71 25.73
N THR A 37 8.08 37.56 24.89
CA THR A 37 9.17 38.53 24.82
C THR A 37 8.65 39.88 24.34
N LEU A 38 7.83 39.90 23.27
CA LEU A 38 7.33 41.13 22.66
C LEU A 38 6.23 41.81 23.51
N ALA A 39 5.41 41.04 24.22
CA ALA A 39 4.37 41.55 25.13
C ALA A 39 4.93 42.20 26.40
N LYS A 40 6.14 41.80 26.85
CA LYS A 40 6.82 42.40 28.01
C LYS A 40 7.63 43.66 27.69
N VAL A 41 7.88 43.96 26.41
CA VAL A 41 8.70 45.12 26.02
C VAL A 41 8.03 46.47 26.29
N PRO A 42 6.69 46.64 26.13
CA PRO A 42 6.01 47.88 26.54
C PRO A 42 6.20 48.19 28.03
N GLU A 43 6.05 47.19 28.91
CA GLU A 43 6.19 47.36 30.37
C GLU A 43 7.62 47.73 30.79
N LEU A 44 8.64 47.12 30.16
CA LEU A 44 10.05 47.44 30.40
C LEU A 44 10.43 48.83 29.90
N ALA A 45 9.80 49.30 28.81
CA ALA A 45 10.02 50.64 28.27
C ALA A 45 9.35 51.72 29.14
N GLU A 46 8.15 51.47 29.68
CA GLU A 46 7.51 52.33 30.69
C GLU A 46 8.31 52.38 31.99
N PHE A 47 8.86 51.25 32.45
CA PHE A 47 9.74 51.22 33.62
C PHE A 47 11.03 52.01 33.41
N ALA A 48 11.61 51.97 32.21
CA ALA A 48 12.80 52.73 31.86
C ALA A 48 12.53 54.25 31.69
N GLU A 49 11.36 54.63 31.18
CA GLU A 49 10.93 56.05 31.11
C GLU A 49 10.58 56.61 32.49
N ASN A 50 10.01 55.81 33.38
CA ASN A 50 9.71 56.22 34.76
C ASN A 50 10.95 56.23 35.69
N ALA A 51 12.01 55.49 35.35
CA ALA A 51 13.29 55.50 36.07
C ALA A 51 14.28 56.57 35.57
N GLY A 52 14.07 57.12 34.37
CA GLY A 52 14.90 58.16 33.76
C GLY A 52 14.30 59.55 33.91
N GLY A 53 14.81 60.34 34.84
CA GLY A 53 14.41 61.75 35.01
C GLY A 53 14.65 62.58 33.74
N SER A 54 13.58 63.24 33.29
CA SER A 54 13.51 64.42 32.43
C SER A 54 14.67 64.65 31.43
N HIS A 55 14.48 64.23 30.18
CA HIS A 55 15.07 64.95 29.05
C HIS A 55 14.11 64.97 27.85
N ASP A 56 13.86 66.19 27.37
CA ASP A 56 13.08 66.52 26.18
C ASP A 56 13.58 65.76 24.95
N GLY A 57 12.74 64.87 24.44
CA GLY A 57 12.89 64.20 23.16
C GLY A 57 11.62 63.42 22.91
N ILE A 58 10.68 64.01 22.16
CA ILE A 58 9.47 63.31 21.70
C ILE A 58 9.92 62.19 20.77
N ALA A 59 10.16 60.99 21.33
CA ALA A 59 10.39 59.79 20.54
C ALA A 59 9.05 59.43 19.88
N LEU A 60 8.94 59.70 18.57
CA LEU A 60 7.78 59.33 17.77
C LEU A 60 7.46 57.84 17.98
N PRO A 61 6.21 57.46 18.32
CA PRO A 61 5.83 56.09 18.66
C PRO A 61 6.15 55.09 17.53
N PHE A 62 6.21 55.57 16.29
CA PHE A 62 6.60 54.79 15.11
C PHE A 62 8.02 54.18 15.18
N SER A 63 8.97 54.86 15.84
CA SER A 63 10.37 54.38 15.92
C SER A 63 10.55 53.17 16.86
N LYS A 64 9.72 53.06 17.91
CA LYS A 64 9.72 51.92 18.85
C LYS A 64 9.11 50.68 18.21
N THR A 65 7.97 50.84 17.52
CA THR A 65 7.31 49.77 16.77
C THR A 65 8.21 49.19 15.67
N GLN A 66 8.92 50.04 14.94
CA GLN A 66 9.80 49.61 13.84
C GLN A 66 11.01 48.78 14.33
N ARG A 67 11.53 49.07 15.52
CA ARG A 67 12.60 48.28 16.17
C ARG A 67 12.13 46.87 16.60
N GLN A 68 10.85 46.70 16.88
CA GLN A 68 10.27 45.43 17.33
C GLN A 68 9.78 44.53 16.18
N LEU A 69 9.54 45.10 14.99
CA LEU A 69 9.19 44.33 13.79
C LEU A 69 10.32 43.39 13.34
N ILE A 70 11.57 43.85 13.37
CA ILE A 70 12.75 43.06 12.96
C ILE A 70 12.87 41.74 13.75
N PRO A 71 12.93 41.74 15.10
CA PRO A 71 13.03 40.50 15.86
C PRO A 71 11.80 39.59 15.69
N MET A 72 10.60 40.17 15.54
CA MET A 72 9.38 39.42 15.24
C MET A 72 9.51 38.65 13.91
N PHE A 73 9.80 39.35 12.80
CA PHE A 73 9.96 38.72 11.49
C PHE A 73 11.08 37.67 11.47
N LYS A 74 12.20 37.92 12.18
CA LYS A 74 13.29 36.95 12.30
C LYS A 74 12.82 35.65 12.96
N LYS A 75 12.04 35.74 14.04
CA LYS A 75 11.51 34.58 14.77
C LYS A 75 10.45 33.82 13.97
N PHE A 76 9.51 34.52 13.35
CA PHE A 76 8.52 33.87 12.50
C PHE A 76 9.14 33.22 11.26
N ALA A 77 10.22 33.77 10.73
CA ALA A 77 10.92 33.13 9.61
C ALA A 77 11.70 31.86 10.02
N GLU A 78 12.12 31.74 11.28
CA GLU A 78 12.63 30.47 11.84
C GLU A 78 11.51 29.42 11.86
N VAL A 79 10.32 29.81 12.32
CA VAL A 79 9.12 28.94 12.31
C VAL A 79 8.71 28.54 10.89
N THR A 80 8.68 29.47 9.93
CA THR A 80 8.30 29.15 8.55
C THR A 80 9.31 28.22 7.87
N ASN A 81 10.59 28.29 8.22
CA ASN A 81 11.60 27.35 7.75
C ASN A 81 11.36 25.92 8.24
N ILE A 82 10.97 25.74 9.50
CA ILE A 82 10.59 24.44 10.06
C ILE A 82 9.32 23.95 9.36
N LEU A 83 8.29 24.80 9.29
CA LEU A 83 7.00 24.44 8.73
C LEU A 83 7.06 24.14 7.23
N ARG A 84 7.95 24.80 6.47
CA ARG A 84 8.17 24.50 5.03
C ARG A 84 8.76 23.12 4.82
N LYS A 85 9.68 22.68 5.70
CA LYS A 85 10.20 21.30 5.66
C LYS A 85 9.07 20.32 5.93
N VAL A 86 8.34 20.50 7.02
CA VAL A 86 7.19 19.66 7.39
C VAL A 86 6.13 19.61 6.28
N ASP A 87 5.74 20.75 5.72
CA ASP A 87 4.73 20.86 4.66
C ASP A 87 5.17 20.14 3.38
N HIS A 88 6.42 20.30 2.95
CA HIS A 88 6.94 19.60 1.79
C HIS A 88 6.82 18.07 1.95
N ASN A 89 7.12 17.58 3.15
CA ASN A 89 7.15 16.16 3.44
C ASN A 89 5.76 15.53 3.53
N VAL A 90 4.79 16.31 4.00
CA VAL A 90 3.39 15.90 4.14
C VAL A 90 2.63 16.08 2.80
N ARG A 91 2.97 17.09 1.99
CA ARG A 91 2.31 17.37 0.70
C ARG A 91 2.49 16.29 -0.36
N GLU A 92 3.70 15.73 -0.53
CA GLU A 92 3.95 14.73 -1.58
C GLU A 92 3.10 13.46 -1.40
N GLY A 93 2.82 13.06 -0.15
CA GLY A 93 1.92 11.94 0.16
C GLY A 93 0.43 12.30 0.19
N ASN A 94 0.08 13.52 0.61
CA ASN A 94 -1.30 13.89 0.91
C ASN A 94 -2.08 14.46 -0.27
N MET A 95 -1.42 15.12 -1.22
CA MET A 95 -2.06 15.51 -2.49
C MET A 95 -2.53 14.27 -3.27
N HIS A 96 -1.77 13.16 -3.18
CA HIS A 96 -2.19 11.89 -3.73
C HIS A 96 -3.43 11.33 -3.02
N THR A 97 -3.51 11.47 -1.69
CA THR A 97 -4.64 10.98 -0.87
C THR A 97 -5.97 11.61 -1.28
N LEU A 98 -6.04 12.95 -1.37
CA LEU A 98 -7.26 13.65 -1.78
C LEU A 98 -7.65 13.35 -3.23
N SER A 99 -6.69 13.40 -4.16
CA SER A 99 -6.91 13.05 -5.57
C SER A 99 -7.44 11.61 -5.73
N THR A 100 -6.85 10.67 -4.98
CA THR A 100 -7.24 9.27 -5.01
C THR A 100 -8.67 9.08 -4.53
N LEU A 101 -9.07 9.77 -3.45
CA LEU A 101 -10.44 9.78 -2.97
C LEU A 101 -11.37 10.37 -4.03
N GLN A 102 -11.02 11.52 -4.61
CA GLN A 102 -11.79 12.13 -5.68
C GLN A 102 -11.87 11.30 -6.96
N GLN A 103 -10.98 10.35 -7.21
CA GLN A 103 -11.07 9.50 -8.40
C GLN A 103 -11.84 8.22 -8.13
N ASN A 104 -11.58 7.57 -7.00
CA ASN A 104 -12.06 6.21 -6.74
C ASN A 104 -13.39 6.17 -5.99
N LEU A 105 -13.80 7.25 -5.32
CA LEU A 105 -15.05 7.26 -4.58
C LEU A 105 -16.27 7.47 -5.48
N PRO A 106 -17.39 6.80 -5.24
CA PRO A 106 -18.67 7.18 -5.84
C PRO A 106 -19.09 8.60 -5.43
N VAL A 107 -19.79 9.29 -6.33
CA VAL A 107 -20.18 10.71 -6.17
C VAL A 107 -20.97 10.97 -4.87
N ALA A 108 -21.86 10.05 -4.48
CA ALA A 108 -22.64 10.16 -3.24
C ALA A 108 -21.76 10.30 -1.99
N PHE A 109 -20.70 9.48 -1.89
CA PHE A 109 -19.78 9.52 -0.76
C PHE A 109 -18.88 10.75 -0.78
N ARG A 110 -18.49 11.25 -1.96
CA ARG A 110 -17.76 12.53 -2.06
C ARG A 110 -18.57 13.69 -1.50
N TYR A 111 -19.88 13.71 -1.79
CA TYR A 111 -20.80 14.70 -1.26
C TYR A 111 -20.99 14.55 0.26
N GLU A 112 -21.14 13.32 0.75
CA GLU A 112 -21.34 13.06 2.19
C GLU A 112 -20.10 13.43 3.02
N MET A 113 -18.90 13.08 2.53
CA MET A 113 -17.63 13.48 3.14
C MET A 113 -17.27 14.95 2.89
N LYS A 114 -18.00 15.64 1.99
CA LYS A 114 -17.72 17.00 1.53
C LYS A 114 -16.24 17.18 1.15
N LEU A 115 -15.71 16.29 0.31
CA LEU A 115 -14.30 16.36 -0.08
C LEU A 115 -13.94 17.71 -0.71
N ASP A 116 -14.86 18.30 -1.48
CA ASP A 116 -14.70 19.64 -2.05
C ASP A 116 -14.52 20.70 -0.94
N SER A 117 -15.27 20.58 0.17
CA SER A 117 -15.12 21.47 1.33
C SER A 117 -13.74 21.33 1.98
N ILE A 118 -13.20 20.12 2.05
CA ILE A 118 -11.86 19.86 2.61
C ILE A 118 -10.81 20.48 1.69
N GLU A 119 -10.90 20.20 0.39
CA GLU A 119 -9.99 20.73 -0.62
C GLU A 119 -10.02 22.27 -0.65
N ASP A 120 -11.20 22.88 -0.67
CA ASP A 120 -11.39 24.33 -0.63
C ASP A 120 -10.74 24.94 0.62
N THR A 121 -10.93 24.29 1.77
CA THR A 121 -10.39 24.76 3.05
C THR A 121 -8.86 24.72 3.06
N ILE A 122 -8.27 23.61 2.58
CA ILE A 122 -6.81 23.47 2.47
C ILE A 122 -6.26 24.49 1.48
N THR A 123 -6.90 24.63 0.31
CA THR A 123 -6.46 25.53 -0.77
C THR A 123 -6.49 26.98 -0.33
N LEU A 124 -7.57 27.41 0.33
CA LEU A 124 -7.69 28.77 0.82
C LEU A 124 -6.70 29.06 1.96
N MET A 125 -6.48 28.09 2.86
CA MET A 125 -5.44 28.23 3.90
C MET A 125 -4.04 28.36 3.28
N ASP A 126 -3.73 27.56 2.25
CA ASP A 126 -2.46 27.64 1.53
C ASP A 126 -2.30 29.00 0.85
N LEU A 127 -3.36 29.58 0.28
CA LEU A 127 -3.32 30.92 -0.30
C LEU A 127 -2.92 31.98 0.74
N TYR A 128 -3.55 31.97 1.91
CA TYR A 128 -3.17 32.85 3.01
C TYR A 128 -1.73 32.61 3.47
N TYR A 129 -1.31 31.35 3.53
CA TYR A 129 0.03 30.97 3.92
C TYR A 129 1.09 31.43 2.91
N GLN A 130 0.82 31.38 1.61
CA GLN A 130 1.72 31.92 0.58
C GLN A 130 1.88 33.44 0.71
N ASN A 131 0.80 34.17 0.98
CA ASN A 131 0.87 35.61 1.23
C ASN A 131 1.70 35.91 2.50
N PHE A 132 1.49 35.13 3.56
CA PHE A 132 2.30 35.22 4.78
C PHE A 132 3.79 34.97 4.50
N LEU A 133 4.12 33.92 3.74
CA LEU A 133 5.49 33.61 3.34
C LEU A 133 6.12 34.75 2.54
N ALA A 134 5.38 35.35 1.61
CA ALA A 134 5.87 36.48 0.82
C ALA A 134 6.28 37.67 1.72
N TYR A 135 5.51 37.97 2.77
CA TYR A 135 5.88 38.99 3.76
C TYR A 135 7.11 38.59 4.57
N THR A 136 7.21 37.34 5.04
CA THR A 136 8.38 36.91 5.83
C THR A 136 9.65 36.84 5.00
N ASP A 137 9.57 36.38 3.76
CA ASP A 137 10.72 36.24 2.87
C ASP A 137 11.21 37.62 2.39
N LEU A 138 10.29 38.52 2.04
CA LEU A 138 10.66 39.90 1.70
C LEU A 138 11.28 40.63 2.89
N ALA A 139 10.79 40.40 4.11
CA ALA A 139 11.41 40.91 5.32
C ALA A 139 12.85 40.40 5.48
N GLN A 140 13.10 39.11 5.22
CA GLN A 140 14.44 38.53 5.26
C GLN A 140 15.41 39.15 4.24
N VAL A 141 14.96 39.35 3.00
CA VAL A 141 15.78 39.98 1.96
C VAL A 141 16.15 41.41 2.35
N GLN A 142 15.18 42.21 2.82
CA GLN A 142 15.44 43.58 3.27
C GLN A 142 16.43 43.65 4.44
N MET A 143 16.38 42.66 5.35
CA MET A 143 17.33 42.54 6.46
C MET A 143 18.75 42.12 6.00
N GLN A 144 18.87 41.37 4.90
CA GLN A 144 20.18 40.99 4.33
C GLN A 144 20.82 42.15 3.55
N ASP A 145 20.04 42.86 2.73
CA ASP A 145 20.51 44.03 1.98
C ASP A 145 21.01 45.13 2.91
N SER A 146 20.38 45.31 4.08
CA SER A 146 20.84 46.26 5.10
C SER A 146 22.16 45.88 5.78
N ASN A 147 22.54 44.59 5.79
CA ASN A 147 23.84 44.15 6.32
C ASN A 147 24.98 44.28 5.28
N LEU A 148 24.64 44.44 3.99
CA LEU A 148 25.59 44.69 2.90
C LEU A 148 25.84 46.19 2.68
N LEU A 149 24.93 47.04 3.15
CA LEU A 149 25.08 48.50 3.17
C LEU A 149 25.80 48.95 4.47
N ASP A 150 27.12 48.94 4.36
CA ASP A 150 28.07 49.89 4.97
C ASP A 150 28.72 49.59 6.34
N ASP A 151 29.94 49.05 6.26
CA ASP A 151 30.96 49.04 7.33
C ASP A 151 31.69 50.41 7.45
N SER A 152 31.31 51.44 6.65
CA SER A 152 32.03 52.72 6.53
C SER A 152 31.24 54.02 6.76
N LEU A 153 29.91 54.03 6.92
CA LEU A 153 29.16 55.18 7.48
C LEU A 153 28.30 54.79 8.69
N LYS A 154 28.89 54.93 9.88
CA LYS A 154 28.16 54.94 11.16
C LYS A 154 27.43 56.28 11.34
N SER A 155 26.25 56.45 10.74
CA SER A 155 25.28 57.47 11.19
C SER A 155 23.81 57.22 10.84
N ASP A 156 23.47 56.19 10.07
CA ASP A 156 22.07 55.92 9.69
C ASP A 156 21.39 54.88 10.61
N PRO A 157 20.05 55.00 10.84
CA PRO A 157 19.29 54.18 11.79
C PRO A 157 19.23 52.69 11.38
N PRO A 158 18.86 51.77 12.30
CA PRO A 158 18.85 50.34 12.01
C PRO A 158 17.93 50.02 10.82
N ALA A 159 18.27 48.94 10.10
CA ALA A 159 17.55 48.38 8.96
C ALA A 159 16.03 48.61 8.99
N ASN A 160 15.55 49.63 8.28
CA ASN A 160 14.12 49.92 8.25
C ASN A 160 13.42 48.97 7.28
N LEU A 161 12.62 48.05 7.81
CA LEU A 161 11.65 47.26 7.04
C LEU A 161 10.73 48.22 6.27
N LYS A 162 10.71 48.09 4.94
CA LYS A 162 9.97 48.95 3.99
C LYS A 162 8.56 48.40 3.74
N PHE A 163 7.82 48.17 4.81
CA PHE A 163 6.41 47.80 4.72
C PHE A 163 5.53 48.97 5.11
N ASP A 164 4.48 49.21 4.34
CA ASP A 164 3.45 50.16 4.73
C ASP A 164 2.64 49.60 5.91
N LYS A 165 2.43 50.43 6.93
CA LYS A 165 1.70 50.04 8.14
C LYS A 165 0.28 49.58 7.82
N PHE A 166 -0.42 50.28 6.94
CA PHE A 166 -1.79 49.95 6.58
C PHE A 166 -1.85 48.57 5.91
N THR A 167 -0.91 48.26 5.01
CA THR A 167 -0.85 46.93 4.37
C THR A 167 -0.68 45.79 5.36
N LEU A 168 0.25 45.92 6.30
CA LEU A 168 0.51 44.89 7.31
C LEU A 168 -0.63 44.76 8.33
N GLU A 169 -1.23 45.88 8.71
CA GLU A 169 -2.41 45.89 9.59
C GLU A 169 -3.62 45.24 8.93
N ASP A 170 -3.94 45.59 7.69
CA ASP A 170 -5.04 45.01 6.91
C ASP A 170 -4.87 43.49 6.75
N PHE A 171 -3.65 43.05 6.43
CA PHE A 171 -3.32 41.63 6.36
C PHE A 171 -3.60 40.93 7.70
N ALA A 172 -3.10 41.45 8.82
CA ALA A 172 -3.31 40.84 10.13
C ALA A 172 -4.79 40.82 10.57
N VAL A 173 -5.55 41.88 10.30
CA VAL A 173 -7.00 41.92 10.54
C VAL A 173 -7.73 40.88 9.70
N SER A 174 -7.33 40.71 8.43
CA SER A 174 -7.97 39.74 7.54
C SER A 174 -7.84 38.29 8.06
N LEU A 175 -6.65 37.92 8.57
CA LEU A 175 -6.35 36.58 9.09
C LEU A 175 -7.17 36.24 10.35
N THR A 176 -7.39 37.23 11.22
CA THR A 176 -7.99 37.05 12.56
C THR A 176 -9.47 37.44 12.63
N SER A 177 -10.04 37.91 11.52
CA SER A 177 -11.44 38.32 11.43
C SER A 177 -12.41 37.16 11.72
N HIS A 178 -13.63 37.50 12.16
CA HIS A 178 -14.69 36.53 12.46
C HIS A 178 -15.45 36.03 11.22
N VAL A 179 -14.96 36.33 10.01
CA VAL A 179 -15.59 35.87 8.77
C VAL A 179 -15.27 34.39 8.56
N PRO A 180 -16.22 33.55 8.10
CA PRO A 180 -15.98 32.10 7.91
C PRO A 180 -14.81 31.74 6.99
N THR A 181 -14.42 32.64 6.08
CA THR A 181 -13.32 32.46 5.13
C THR A 181 -11.98 32.95 5.66
N SER A 182 -11.92 33.53 6.86
CA SER A 182 -10.65 33.93 7.48
C SER A 182 -9.84 32.70 7.92
N VAL A 183 -8.55 32.86 8.18
CA VAL A 183 -7.71 31.77 8.70
C VAL A 183 -8.28 31.18 10.00
N ARG A 184 -8.81 32.04 10.88
CA ARG A 184 -9.52 31.60 12.08
C ARG A 184 -10.75 30.74 11.74
N GLY A 185 -11.63 31.22 10.85
CA GLY A 185 -12.84 30.50 10.46
C GLY A 185 -12.56 29.17 9.76
N LEU A 186 -11.52 29.12 8.93
CA LEU A 186 -11.08 27.90 8.27
C LEU A 186 -10.51 26.87 9.26
N MET A 187 -9.75 27.31 10.28
CA MET A 187 -9.26 26.42 11.33
C MET A 187 -10.41 25.86 12.18
N GLU A 188 -11.41 26.67 12.51
CA GLU A 188 -12.64 26.22 13.20
C GLU A 188 -13.40 25.19 12.36
N ARG A 189 -13.52 25.42 11.04
CA ARG A 189 -14.13 24.48 10.10
C ARG A 189 -13.41 23.13 10.07
N ILE A 190 -12.06 23.10 10.08
CA ILE A 190 -11.30 21.84 10.16
C ILE A 190 -11.62 21.09 11.44
N ASN A 191 -11.64 21.80 12.57
CA ASN A 191 -11.95 21.19 13.85
C ASN A 191 -13.36 20.59 13.89
N GLU A 192 -14.36 21.30 13.39
CA GLU A 192 -15.74 20.79 13.28
C GLU A 192 -15.86 19.60 12.33
N MET A 193 -15.00 19.51 11.31
CA MET A 193 -14.96 18.36 10.41
C MET A 193 -14.44 17.09 11.10
N VAL A 194 -13.40 17.22 11.93
CA VAL A 194 -12.77 16.08 12.61
C VAL A 194 -13.54 15.67 13.87
N VAL A 195 -13.83 16.64 14.74
CA VAL A 195 -14.53 16.43 16.02
C VAL A 195 -15.84 17.25 15.98
N PRO A 196 -16.95 16.66 15.51
CA PRO A 196 -18.23 17.36 15.46
C PRO A 196 -18.68 17.74 16.89
N SER A 197 -19.07 18.99 17.07
CA SER A 197 -19.47 19.50 18.39
C SER A 197 -20.82 18.91 18.81
N SER A 198 -20.84 18.21 19.94
CA SER A 198 -22.06 17.57 20.47
C SER A 198 -22.99 18.51 21.25
N GLN A 199 -22.60 19.78 21.47
CA GLN A 199 -23.19 20.60 22.54
C GLN A 199 -24.15 21.73 22.14
N ASN A 200 -24.42 22.00 20.87
CA ASN A 200 -25.44 23.01 20.52
C ASN A 200 -26.47 22.50 19.51
N SER A 201 -27.61 22.06 20.03
CA SER A 201 -28.80 21.56 19.34
C SER A 201 -29.42 22.52 18.32
N ALA A 202 -28.96 23.77 18.22
CA ALA A 202 -29.54 24.82 17.39
C ALA A 202 -28.78 25.10 16.08
N VAL A 203 -27.52 24.65 15.94
CA VAL A 203 -26.73 24.84 14.71
C VAL A 203 -26.20 23.48 14.26
N ARG A 204 -27.13 22.59 13.86
CA ARG A 204 -26.79 21.34 13.15
C ARG A 204 -26.37 21.67 11.72
N VAL A 205 -25.14 22.10 11.52
CA VAL A 205 -24.56 22.27 10.17
C VAL A 205 -24.04 20.91 9.70
N PHE A 206 -24.95 20.12 9.13
CA PHE A 206 -24.71 19.20 8.00
C PHE A 206 -23.62 18.11 8.06
N MET A 207 -23.01 17.77 9.21
CA MET A 207 -22.34 16.48 9.41
C MET A 207 -22.90 15.85 10.68
N ARG A 208 -23.64 14.73 10.53
CA ARG A 208 -24.19 13.99 11.68
C ARG A 208 -23.12 13.15 12.39
N ASP A 209 -22.07 12.78 11.65
CA ASP A 209 -20.93 11.98 12.08
C ASP A 209 -19.63 12.70 11.71
N GLY A 210 -18.51 12.41 12.42
CA GLY A 210 -17.21 13.02 12.12
C GLY A 210 -16.63 12.50 10.80
N LEU A 211 -15.71 13.26 10.18
CA LEU A 211 -15.09 12.91 8.90
C LEU A 211 -14.58 11.46 8.84
N PHE A 212 -13.86 11.04 9.88
CA PHE A 212 -13.27 9.69 9.93
C PHE A 212 -14.31 8.59 10.17
N ASP A 213 -15.40 8.87 10.89
CA ASP A 213 -16.50 7.93 11.03
C ASP A 213 -17.22 7.73 9.70
N THR A 214 -17.41 8.79 8.92
CA THR A 214 -17.99 8.72 7.56
C THR A 214 -17.10 7.89 6.63
N ILE A 215 -15.77 8.07 6.69
CA ILE A 215 -14.82 7.25 5.93
C ILE A 215 -14.96 5.77 6.31
N LEU A 216 -15.06 5.44 7.60
CA LEU A 216 -15.23 4.06 8.05
C LEU A 216 -16.55 3.44 7.59
N LYS A 217 -17.66 4.16 7.70
CA LYS A 217 -18.96 3.69 7.20
C LYS A 217 -18.90 3.35 5.71
N PHE A 218 -18.26 4.22 4.94
CA PHE A 218 -18.05 3.99 3.52
C PHE A 218 -17.18 2.76 3.23
N LEU A 219 -16.09 2.59 3.97
CA LEU A 219 -15.21 1.43 3.83
C LEU A 219 -15.96 0.13 4.12
N ASP A 220 -16.81 0.13 5.14
CA ASP A 220 -17.68 -1.00 5.47
C ASP A 220 -18.72 -1.28 4.38
N GLU A 221 -19.36 -0.24 3.81
CA GLU A 221 -20.33 -0.38 2.71
C GLU A 221 -19.72 -0.93 1.41
N LEU A 222 -18.41 -0.75 1.23
CA LEU A 222 -17.68 -1.36 0.12
C LEU A 222 -17.10 -2.73 0.46
N ASP A 223 -17.47 -3.38 1.58
CA ASP A 223 -16.84 -4.64 2.04
C ASP A 223 -15.31 -4.51 2.17
N ASN A 224 -14.82 -3.32 2.54
CA ASN A 224 -13.40 -2.97 2.56
C ASN A 224 -12.69 -3.16 1.19
N SER A 225 -13.42 -3.15 0.08
CA SER A 225 -12.93 -3.54 -1.25
C SER A 225 -12.17 -2.46 -2.02
N ILE A 226 -11.45 -1.57 -1.33
CA ILE A 226 -10.73 -0.47 -1.98
C ILE A 226 -9.32 -0.90 -2.36
N CYS A 227 -9.16 -1.35 -3.59
CA CYS A 227 -7.87 -1.72 -4.17
C CYS A 227 -7.31 -0.69 -5.17
N GLY A 228 -8.09 0.36 -5.49
CA GLY A 228 -7.73 1.41 -6.43
C GLY A 228 -6.88 2.52 -5.82
N THR A 229 -6.77 2.57 -4.50
CA THR A 229 -6.08 3.64 -3.76
C THR A 229 -4.57 3.45 -3.68
N GLU A 230 -4.08 2.22 -3.83
CA GLU A 230 -2.70 1.85 -3.47
C GLU A 230 -2.33 2.27 -2.03
N MET A 231 -3.32 2.38 -1.14
CA MET A 231 -3.17 2.74 0.27
C MET A 231 -4.12 1.88 1.09
N SER A 232 -3.71 1.51 2.30
CA SER A 232 -4.63 0.86 3.22
C SER A 232 -5.65 1.87 3.74
N PRO A 233 -6.85 1.42 4.12
CA PRO A 233 -7.83 2.26 4.81
C PRO A 233 -7.24 3.01 6.02
N GLN A 234 -6.42 2.34 6.82
CA GLN A 234 -5.73 2.95 7.95
C GLN A 234 -4.75 4.06 7.50
N GLN A 235 -3.95 3.79 6.47
CA GLN A 235 -2.99 4.75 5.91
C GLN A 235 -3.72 5.99 5.34
N LEU A 236 -4.85 5.78 4.67
CA LEU A 236 -5.69 6.85 4.15
C LEU A 236 -6.14 7.82 5.26
N ILE A 237 -6.66 7.27 6.37
CA ILE A 237 -7.08 8.04 7.55
C ILE A 237 -5.91 8.85 8.11
N TYR A 238 -4.76 8.21 8.29
CA TYR A 238 -3.56 8.86 8.85
C TYR A 238 -3.00 9.97 7.95
N ASN A 239 -2.96 9.75 6.64
CA ASN A 239 -2.49 10.74 5.68
C ASN A 239 -3.43 11.96 5.66
N LEU A 240 -4.74 11.73 5.64
CA LEU A 240 -5.73 12.81 5.69
C LEU A 240 -5.63 13.61 6.99
N TYR A 241 -5.53 12.94 8.14
CA TYR A 241 -5.27 13.59 9.42
C TYR A 241 -4.02 14.46 9.39
N SER A 242 -2.89 13.90 8.93
CA SER A 242 -1.61 14.61 8.82
C SER A 242 -1.73 15.86 7.95
N SER A 243 -2.50 15.79 6.85
CA SER A 243 -2.77 16.93 5.98
C SER A 243 -3.53 18.04 6.70
N LEU A 244 -4.58 17.67 7.44
CA LEU A 244 -5.39 18.61 8.21
C LEU A 244 -4.58 19.23 9.35
N GLN A 245 -3.70 18.48 10.00
CA GLN A 245 -2.83 19.01 11.06
C GLN A 245 -1.85 20.05 10.54
N VAL A 246 -1.14 19.78 9.44
CA VAL A 246 -0.24 20.77 8.85
C VAL A 246 -0.98 22.05 8.47
N THR A 247 -2.17 21.94 7.90
CA THR A 247 -3.03 23.08 7.58
C THR A 247 -3.43 23.87 8.83
N GLN A 248 -3.77 23.19 9.93
CA GLN A 248 -4.08 23.82 11.22
C GLN A 248 -2.86 24.50 11.85
N VAL A 249 -1.65 23.93 11.74
CA VAL A 249 -0.41 24.58 12.23
C VAL A 249 -0.10 25.86 11.45
N LYS A 250 -0.25 25.84 10.12
CA LYS A 250 -0.15 27.08 9.31
C LYS A 250 -1.10 28.15 9.83
N ALA A 251 -2.35 27.77 10.10
CA ALA A 251 -3.35 28.68 10.65
C ALA A 251 -2.93 29.26 11.99
N TYR A 252 -2.49 28.40 12.92
CA TYR A 252 -2.00 28.80 14.23
C TYR A 252 -0.86 29.82 14.12
N VAL A 253 0.18 29.51 13.34
CA VAL A 253 1.34 30.41 13.16
C VAL A 253 0.94 31.75 12.54
N MET A 254 0.07 31.75 11.53
CA MET A 254 -0.42 32.98 10.92
C MET A 254 -1.23 33.86 11.88
N MET A 255 -2.06 33.27 12.74
CA MET A 255 -2.81 34.02 13.76
C MET A 255 -1.91 34.57 14.87
N GLN A 256 -0.94 33.77 15.32
CA GLN A 256 0.10 34.21 16.27
C GLN A 256 0.88 35.42 15.71
N PHE A 257 1.26 35.36 14.43
CA PHE A 257 1.88 36.47 13.72
C PHE A 257 0.96 37.70 13.68
N ALA A 258 -0.30 37.52 13.30
CA ALA A 258 -1.26 38.60 13.16
C ALA A 258 -1.53 39.34 14.48
N TRP A 259 -1.81 38.63 15.58
CA TRP A 259 -2.04 39.27 16.87
C TRP A 259 -0.80 39.95 17.43
N THR A 260 0.38 39.35 17.26
CA THR A 260 1.64 39.99 17.61
C THR A 260 1.82 41.30 16.83
N LEU A 261 1.52 41.30 15.53
CA LEU A 261 1.62 42.50 14.69
C LEU A 261 0.64 43.60 15.11
N LEU A 262 -0.61 43.24 15.39
CA LEU A 262 -1.63 44.17 15.84
C LEU A 262 -1.30 44.77 17.23
N HIS A 263 -0.72 43.97 18.12
CA HIS A 263 -0.20 44.44 19.39
C HIS A 263 0.90 45.50 19.19
N LEU A 264 1.90 45.20 18.35
CA LEU A 264 3.00 46.13 18.03
C LEU A 264 2.49 47.44 17.39
N TYR A 265 1.39 47.39 16.64
CA TYR A 265 0.76 48.58 16.05
C TYR A 265 -0.18 49.35 16.98
N GLY A 266 -0.33 48.91 18.24
CA GLY A 266 -1.14 49.56 19.25
C GLY A 266 -2.65 49.40 19.03
N LYS A 267 -3.07 48.30 18.39
CA LYS A 267 -4.50 48.03 18.09
C LYS A 267 -5.22 47.26 19.20
N GLY A 268 -4.48 46.73 20.18
CA GLY A 268 -4.99 45.96 21.32
C GLY A 268 -3.89 45.16 21.99
N ASN A 269 -4.14 44.60 23.18
CA ASN A 269 -3.13 43.80 23.87
C ASN A 269 -3.01 42.37 23.30
N PHE A 270 -4.13 41.78 22.88
CA PHE A 270 -4.26 40.44 22.26
C PHE A 270 -3.62 39.27 23.05
N THR A 271 -3.18 39.48 24.29
CA THR A 271 -2.53 38.47 25.13
C THR A 271 -3.48 37.33 25.44
N THR A 272 -4.70 37.66 25.86
CA THR A 272 -5.76 36.68 26.18
C THR A 272 -6.12 35.84 24.96
N GLU A 273 -6.28 36.47 23.79
CA GLU A 273 -6.60 35.80 22.53
C GLU A 273 -5.49 34.81 22.14
N THR A 274 -4.23 35.23 22.32
CA THR A 274 -3.05 34.45 21.98
C THR A 274 -2.87 33.23 22.89
N GLU A 275 -3.00 33.43 24.22
CA GLU A 275 -2.96 32.35 25.21
C GLU A 275 -4.14 31.38 25.04
N THR A 276 -5.34 31.92 24.82
CA THR A 276 -6.55 31.12 24.60
C THR A 276 -6.41 30.27 23.33
N LEU A 277 -5.89 30.83 22.23
CA LEU A 277 -5.64 30.08 21.00
C LEU A 277 -4.68 28.92 21.25
N GLN A 278 -3.59 29.15 21.98
CA GLN A 278 -2.59 28.11 22.26
C GLN A 278 -3.20 26.97 23.09
N VAL A 279 -3.90 27.29 24.18
CA VAL A 279 -4.58 26.28 25.02
C VAL A 279 -5.63 25.51 24.23
N GLN A 280 -6.48 26.20 23.47
CA GLN A 280 -7.49 25.56 22.64
C GLN A 280 -6.88 24.70 21.54
N PHE A 281 -5.79 25.15 20.90
CA PHE A 281 -5.12 24.39 19.86
C PHE A 281 -4.53 23.09 20.40
N LYS A 282 -3.82 23.15 21.53
CA LYS A 282 -3.29 21.95 22.21
C LYS A 282 -4.41 20.97 22.59
N GLN A 283 -5.51 21.46 23.16
CA GLN A 283 -6.65 20.62 23.51
C GLN A 283 -7.33 20.00 22.28
N ARG A 284 -7.46 20.76 21.18
CA ARG A 284 -8.03 20.25 19.93
C ARG A 284 -7.15 19.16 19.32
N LEU A 285 -5.83 19.32 19.35
CA LEU A 285 -4.89 18.33 18.84
C LEU A 285 -5.10 16.97 19.52
N VAL A 286 -5.16 16.95 20.85
CA VAL A 286 -5.42 15.73 21.65
C VAL A 286 -6.77 15.11 21.28
N ASN A 287 -7.85 15.90 21.29
CA ASN A 287 -9.19 15.40 20.97
C ASN A 287 -9.32 14.83 19.54
N GLN A 288 -8.68 15.51 18.58
CA GLN A 288 -8.65 15.07 17.18
C GLN A 288 -7.85 13.79 17.03
N MET A 289 -6.72 13.67 17.73
CA MET A 289 -5.89 12.46 17.72
C MET A 289 -6.64 11.25 18.32
N ASP A 290 -7.35 11.42 19.43
CA ASP A 290 -8.16 10.34 20.02
C ASP A 290 -9.23 9.82 19.05
N THR A 291 -9.86 10.74 18.31
CA THR A 291 -10.84 10.41 17.26
C THR A 291 -10.17 9.61 16.13
N VAL A 292 -9.00 10.05 15.68
CA VAL A 292 -8.24 9.40 14.61
C VAL A 292 -7.72 8.04 15.03
N LYS A 293 -7.18 7.91 16.25
CA LYS A 293 -6.72 6.64 16.82
C LYS A 293 -7.85 5.62 16.91
N THR A 294 -9.03 6.07 17.35
CA THR A 294 -10.23 5.23 17.38
C THR A 294 -10.62 4.78 15.97
N ALA A 295 -10.51 5.66 14.98
CA ALA A 295 -10.82 5.31 13.60
C ALA A 295 -9.79 4.36 12.97
N MET A 296 -8.50 4.63 13.17
CA MET A 296 -7.39 3.79 12.71
C MET A 296 -7.40 2.39 13.32
N GLY A 297 -7.84 2.26 14.58
CA GLY A 297 -8.00 0.96 15.24
C GLY A 297 -9.13 0.09 14.68
N LYS A 298 -10.06 0.69 13.92
CA LYS A 298 -11.13 -0.03 13.22
C LYS A 298 -10.81 -0.30 11.75
N ALA A 299 -9.92 0.49 11.15
CA ALA A 299 -9.59 0.42 9.74
C ALA A 299 -8.60 -0.72 9.42
N ASP A 300 -8.77 -1.38 8.27
CA ASP A 300 -7.84 -2.40 7.81
C ASP A 300 -6.48 -1.77 7.38
N THR A 301 -5.40 -2.53 7.58
CA THR A 301 -4.04 -2.21 7.13
C THR A 301 -3.68 -2.87 5.80
N VAL A 302 -4.60 -3.68 5.26
CA VAL A 302 -4.40 -4.43 4.02
C VAL A 302 -4.30 -3.52 2.79
N VAL A 303 -3.36 -3.86 1.90
CA VAL A 303 -3.21 -3.31 0.55
C VAL A 303 -3.09 -4.44 -0.47
N TYR A 304 -3.92 -4.41 -1.52
CA TYR A 304 -3.91 -5.38 -2.61
C TYR A 304 -4.28 -4.72 -3.93
N LYS A 305 -4.03 -5.40 -5.05
CA LYS A 305 -4.28 -4.87 -6.39
C LYS A 305 -5.63 -5.32 -6.96
N CYS A 306 -6.38 -4.38 -7.53
CA CYS A 306 -7.59 -4.66 -8.30
C CYS A 306 -7.29 -5.53 -9.52
N ASP A 307 -8.34 -6.09 -10.10
CA ASP A 307 -8.24 -6.71 -11.42
C ASP A 307 -7.90 -5.66 -12.49
N PRO A 308 -7.05 -6.00 -13.46
CA PRO A 308 -6.83 -5.16 -14.63
C PRO A 308 -8.09 -5.11 -15.48
N LYS A 309 -8.19 -4.11 -16.36
CA LYS A 309 -9.29 -4.05 -17.35
C LYS A 309 -9.36 -5.29 -18.25
N VAL A 310 -8.19 -5.86 -18.57
CA VAL A 310 -8.05 -7.06 -19.39
C VAL A 310 -6.92 -7.91 -18.81
N HIS A 311 -7.19 -9.18 -18.58
CA HIS A 311 -6.18 -10.15 -18.16
C HIS A 311 -5.35 -10.63 -19.35
N VAL A 312 -4.05 -10.41 -19.28
CA VAL A 312 -3.03 -10.84 -20.25
C VAL A 312 -1.98 -11.71 -19.56
N GLU A 313 -1.77 -12.93 -20.07
CA GLU A 313 -0.77 -13.87 -19.54
C GLU A 313 0.64 -13.30 -19.72
N GLY A 314 1.47 -13.40 -18.68
CA GLY A 314 2.83 -12.88 -18.65
C GLY A 314 2.93 -11.38 -18.37
N GLN A 315 1.82 -10.64 -18.37
CA GLN A 315 1.78 -9.21 -17.98
C GLN A 315 0.99 -8.97 -16.69
N THR A 316 -0.18 -9.58 -16.56
CA THR A 316 -1.09 -9.39 -15.42
C THR A 316 -1.30 -10.65 -14.60
N TYR A 317 -1.27 -11.82 -15.24
CA TYR A 317 -1.31 -13.11 -14.55
C TYR A 317 -0.32 -14.11 -15.17
N ALA A 318 -0.01 -15.16 -14.44
CA ALA A 318 0.70 -16.33 -14.92
C ALA A 318 -0.08 -17.60 -14.54
N GLN A 319 0.10 -18.68 -15.29
CA GLN A 319 -0.50 -19.98 -14.98
C GLN A 319 0.58 -21.02 -14.71
N LEU A 320 0.28 -22.04 -13.91
CA LEU A 320 1.07 -23.28 -13.94
C LEU A 320 0.63 -24.12 -15.15
N THR A 321 1.48 -25.04 -15.62
CA THR A 321 1.16 -25.87 -16.79
C THR A 321 1.43 -27.34 -16.55
N GLN A 322 0.57 -28.20 -17.12
CA GLN A 322 0.69 -29.65 -17.14
C GLN A 322 0.60 -30.36 -15.76
N LEU A 323 0.14 -29.69 -14.69
CA LEU A 323 0.06 -30.26 -13.33
C LEU A 323 -0.99 -31.37 -13.20
N LEU A 324 -2.20 -31.14 -13.70
CA LEU A 324 -3.30 -32.11 -13.80
C LEU A 324 -4.09 -31.76 -15.06
N GLN A 325 -3.85 -32.45 -16.16
CA GLN A 325 -4.56 -32.18 -17.43
C GLN A 325 -5.43 -33.35 -17.82
N GLY A 326 -6.64 -33.08 -18.32
CA GLY A 326 -7.49 -34.07 -18.97
C GLY A 326 -6.71 -34.84 -20.05
N PHE A 327 -6.73 -36.16 -19.96
CA PHE A 327 -5.91 -37.07 -20.76
C PHE A 327 -6.69 -38.33 -21.09
N LEU A 328 -6.88 -38.59 -22.38
CA LEU A 328 -7.51 -39.80 -22.87
C LEU A 328 -6.49 -40.92 -23.00
N ILE A 329 -6.79 -42.09 -22.46
CA ILE A 329 -5.93 -43.27 -22.58
C ILE A 329 -6.78 -44.54 -22.58
N ASN A 330 -6.37 -45.52 -23.37
CA ASN A 330 -7.04 -46.82 -23.39
C ASN A 330 -6.60 -47.69 -22.21
N GLU A 331 -7.51 -48.50 -21.67
CA GLU A 331 -7.23 -49.43 -20.56
C GLU A 331 -6.01 -50.32 -20.81
N VAL A 332 -5.81 -50.77 -22.06
CA VAL A 332 -4.68 -51.62 -22.45
C VAL A 332 -3.31 -50.97 -22.19
N ASP A 333 -3.23 -49.64 -22.20
CA ASP A 333 -1.99 -48.87 -22.07
C ASP A 333 -1.69 -48.42 -20.63
N MET A 334 -2.63 -48.68 -19.70
CA MET A 334 -2.54 -48.25 -18.30
C MET A 334 -1.99 -49.33 -17.36
N ASN A 335 -1.72 -50.55 -17.85
CA ASN A 335 -1.21 -51.64 -17.03
C ASN A 335 -0.06 -52.41 -17.71
N PRO A 336 0.84 -53.03 -16.93
CA PRO A 336 1.98 -53.77 -17.47
C PRO A 336 1.58 -55.06 -18.21
N LYS A 337 0.38 -55.60 -17.94
CA LYS A 337 -0.10 -56.82 -18.57
C LYS A 337 -0.64 -56.57 -19.97
N THR A 338 -0.81 -55.30 -20.37
CA THR A 338 -1.50 -54.90 -21.60
C THR A 338 -2.88 -55.55 -21.71
N SER A 339 -3.70 -55.47 -20.65
CA SER A 339 -5.04 -56.08 -20.58
C SER A 339 -6.17 -55.06 -20.46
N CYS A 340 -7.40 -55.45 -20.84
CA CYS A 340 -8.63 -54.66 -20.69
C CYS A 340 -9.65 -55.39 -19.81
N THR A 341 -9.15 -56.05 -18.75
CA THR A 341 -9.98 -56.86 -17.83
C THR A 341 -10.70 -56.03 -16.79
N ASP A 342 -10.18 -54.82 -16.53
CA ASP A 342 -10.71 -53.88 -15.56
C ASP A 342 -11.58 -52.83 -16.26
N ASN A 343 -12.08 -51.84 -15.52
CA ASN A 343 -12.79 -50.68 -16.09
C ASN A 343 -12.04 -49.39 -15.76
N CYS A 344 -12.33 -48.31 -16.51
CA CYS A 344 -11.74 -46.99 -16.26
C CYS A 344 -11.78 -46.53 -14.79
N GLY A 345 -12.90 -46.76 -14.09
CA GLY A 345 -13.07 -46.33 -12.69
C GLY A 345 -12.12 -47.01 -11.70
N THR A 346 -11.56 -48.16 -12.06
CA THR A 346 -10.58 -48.93 -11.26
C THR A 346 -9.22 -48.25 -11.25
N TYR A 347 -8.87 -47.50 -12.30
CA TYR A 347 -7.60 -46.81 -12.44
C TYR A 347 -7.59 -45.47 -11.68
N LYS A 348 -7.55 -45.54 -10.34
CA LYS A 348 -7.44 -44.34 -9.48
C LYS A 348 -6.06 -43.69 -9.53
N LEU A 349 -5.00 -44.50 -9.58
CA LEU A 349 -3.61 -44.07 -9.69
C LEU A 349 -2.85 -45.06 -10.57
N VAL A 350 -2.20 -44.56 -11.61
CA VAL A 350 -1.34 -45.32 -12.50
C VAL A 350 0.01 -44.62 -12.58
N ASN A 351 1.07 -45.36 -12.26
CA ASN A 351 2.42 -44.78 -12.10
C ASN A 351 3.00 -44.19 -13.39
N ARG A 352 2.58 -44.71 -14.56
CA ARG A 352 2.99 -44.24 -15.88
C ARG A 352 2.09 -44.81 -16.97
N GLN A 353 2.06 -44.18 -18.13
CA GLN A 353 1.62 -44.85 -19.35
C GLN A 353 2.59 -45.99 -19.69
N TYR A 354 2.12 -47.24 -19.73
CA TYR A 354 2.96 -48.43 -19.93
C TYR A 354 3.28 -48.69 -21.39
N GLY A 355 2.37 -48.35 -22.31
CA GLY A 355 2.52 -48.64 -23.72
C GLY A 355 1.75 -47.69 -24.63
N CYS A 356 1.76 -48.05 -25.91
CA CYS A 356 0.84 -47.53 -26.91
C CYS A 356 0.52 -48.69 -27.85
N PHE A 357 -0.50 -49.47 -27.49
CA PHE A 357 -0.89 -50.68 -28.21
C PHE A 357 -1.24 -50.35 -29.66
N ASP A 358 -0.67 -51.10 -30.61
CA ASP A 358 -0.87 -50.98 -32.06
C ASP A 358 -0.76 -49.56 -32.64
N ASN A 359 0.01 -48.66 -32.00
CA ASN A 359 0.11 -47.25 -32.39
C ASN A 359 -1.27 -46.59 -32.59
N GLN A 360 -2.23 -46.91 -31.71
CA GLN A 360 -3.59 -46.36 -31.72
C GLN A 360 -3.59 -44.84 -31.40
N PHE A 361 -4.68 -44.29 -30.85
CA PHE A 361 -4.77 -42.85 -30.57
C PHE A 361 -3.60 -42.32 -29.73
N CYS A 362 -3.05 -43.11 -28.82
CA CYS A 362 -1.85 -42.81 -28.03
C CYS A 362 -0.63 -42.36 -28.85
N ALA A 363 -0.48 -42.80 -30.11
CA ALA A 363 0.62 -42.41 -30.99
C ALA A 363 0.44 -41.03 -31.62
N ARG A 364 -0.81 -40.53 -31.67
CA ARG A 364 -1.19 -39.24 -32.27
C ARG A 364 -1.30 -38.10 -31.25
N GLN A 365 -1.31 -38.43 -29.96
CA GLN A 365 -1.35 -37.45 -28.87
C GLN A 365 -0.04 -37.37 -28.10
N LYS A 366 0.15 -36.29 -27.34
CA LYS A 366 1.29 -36.18 -26.42
C LYS A 366 1.19 -37.25 -25.34
N ARG A 367 2.28 -37.98 -25.06
CA ARG A 367 2.34 -38.94 -23.94
C ARG A 367 2.05 -38.24 -22.60
N CYS A 368 1.49 -38.96 -21.63
CA CYS A 368 1.54 -38.51 -20.24
C CYS A 368 2.91 -38.86 -19.62
N ASP A 369 3.73 -37.84 -19.39
CA ASP A 369 5.09 -38.01 -18.84
C ASP A 369 5.11 -37.88 -17.31
N GLY A 370 4.51 -38.86 -16.65
CA GLY A 370 4.32 -38.89 -15.21
C GLY A 370 3.20 -39.84 -14.81
N THR A 371 2.43 -39.48 -13.79
CA THR A 371 1.36 -40.33 -13.24
C THR A 371 0.01 -39.98 -13.84
N ILE A 372 -0.86 -40.99 -14.01
CA ILE A 372 -2.24 -40.83 -14.46
C ILE A 372 -3.15 -41.08 -13.26
N GLN A 373 -4.12 -40.22 -13.04
CA GLN A 373 -4.94 -40.16 -11.84
C GLN A 373 -6.43 -40.10 -12.21
N ASN A 374 -7.29 -40.61 -11.33
CA ASN A 374 -8.74 -40.39 -11.33
C ASN A 374 -9.41 -40.61 -12.70
N CYS A 375 -9.21 -41.79 -13.27
CA CYS A 375 -9.84 -42.16 -14.53
C CYS A 375 -11.34 -42.42 -14.39
N GLN A 376 -12.10 -42.06 -15.43
CA GLN A 376 -13.53 -42.31 -15.56
C GLN A 376 -13.92 -42.65 -17.00
N PHE A 377 -15.03 -43.38 -17.14
CA PHE A 377 -15.61 -43.76 -18.42
C PHE A 377 -16.80 -42.85 -18.74
N TYR A 378 -16.88 -42.39 -19.99
CA TYR A 378 -18.02 -41.63 -20.52
C TYR A 378 -18.72 -42.44 -21.62
N ASP A 379 -17.99 -42.81 -22.66
CA ASP A 379 -18.45 -43.66 -23.76
C ASP A 379 -17.25 -44.35 -24.43
N ALA A 380 -17.55 -45.41 -25.18
CA ALA A 380 -16.62 -46.20 -25.96
C ALA A 380 -16.04 -45.39 -27.13
N ASP A 381 -16.91 -44.67 -27.86
CA ASP A 381 -16.55 -44.02 -29.11
C ASP A 381 -16.72 -42.51 -28.98
N MET A 382 -15.76 -41.77 -29.54
CA MET A 382 -15.74 -40.31 -29.46
C MET A 382 -15.10 -39.67 -30.69
N THR A 383 -15.53 -38.45 -30.97
CA THR A 383 -14.86 -37.54 -31.89
C THR A 383 -14.29 -36.38 -31.09
N LEU A 384 -13.03 -36.03 -31.34
CA LEU A 384 -12.38 -34.97 -30.59
C LEU A 384 -11.57 -34.05 -31.48
N ARG A 385 -11.25 -32.87 -30.95
CA ARG A 385 -10.34 -31.93 -31.58
C ARG A 385 -9.07 -31.79 -30.74
N PRO A 386 -7.92 -32.29 -31.22
CA PRO A 386 -6.65 -32.04 -30.57
C PRO A 386 -6.25 -30.56 -30.70
N SER A 387 -5.65 -29.99 -29.66
CA SER A 387 -5.08 -28.64 -29.71
C SER A 387 -3.73 -28.59 -30.46
N THR A 388 -3.28 -29.71 -31.03
CA THR A 388 -1.91 -29.92 -31.57
C THR A 388 -1.57 -29.09 -32.83
N GLY A 389 -2.52 -28.33 -33.38
CA GLY A 389 -2.29 -27.44 -34.53
C GLY A 389 -1.39 -26.22 -34.26
N ASN A 390 -1.03 -25.97 -33.00
CA ASN A 390 -0.13 -24.88 -32.62
C ASN A 390 1.01 -25.43 -31.74
N ALA A 391 2.24 -25.49 -32.25
CA ALA A 391 3.40 -26.06 -31.54
C ALA A 391 3.71 -25.37 -30.20
N SER A 392 3.19 -24.16 -29.98
CA SER A 392 3.35 -23.39 -28.74
C SER A 392 2.37 -23.75 -27.61
N THR A 393 1.32 -24.55 -27.87
CA THR A 393 0.29 -24.83 -26.86
C THR A 393 0.63 -26.00 -25.94
N THR A 394 0.35 -25.81 -24.64
CA THR A 394 0.42 -26.85 -23.61
C THR A 394 -0.87 -27.67 -23.51
N ARG A 395 -1.95 -27.26 -24.19
CA ARG A 395 -3.25 -27.96 -24.22
C ARG A 395 -3.18 -29.24 -25.05
N ARG A 396 -4.02 -30.21 -24.70
CA ARG A 396 -4.18 -31.50 -25.38
C ARG A 396 -5.41 -31.48 -26.29
N TYR A 397 -6.54 -30.99 -25.78
CA TYR A 397 -7.83 -30.99 -26.49
C TYR A 397 -8.54 -29.64 -26.42
N ASP A 398 -9.26 -29.29 -27.48
CA ASP A 398 -10.17 -28.14 -27.49
C ASP A 398 -11.57 -28.56 -27.01
N TRP A 399 -12.05 -29.72 -27.47
CA TRP A 399 -13.32 -30.34 -27.09
C TRP A 399 -13.30 -31.85 -27.41
N ILE A 400 -14.19 -32.60 -26.76
CA ILE A 400 -14.44 -34.04 -26.98
C ILE A 400 -15.96 -34.24 -27.05
N GLU A 401 -16.45 -34.95 -28.04
CA GLU A 401 -17.86 -35.32 -28.18
C GLU A 401 -17.99 -36.85 -28.23
N TYR A 402 -18.76 -37.40 -27.31
CA TYR A 402 -19.04 -38.83 -27.19
C TYR A 402 -20.30 -39.21 -27.99
N GLU A 403 -20.38 -40.47 -28.45
CA GLU A 403 -21.53 -40.92 -29.26
C GLU A 403 -22.87 -40.89 -28.50
N ASN A 404 -22.87 -41.03 -27.16
CA ASN A 404 -24.05 -40.79 -26.32
C ASN A 404 -24.55 -39.32 -26.25
N GLY A 405 -23.88 -38.39 -26.94
CA GLY A 405 -24.26 -36.98 -27.01
C GLY A 405 -23.63 -36.08 -25.95
N ILE A 406 -22.83 -36.62 -25.02
CA ILE A 406 -22.07 -35.81 -24.06
C ILE A 406 -20.95 -35.08 -24.79
N THR A 407 -20.88 -33.76 -24.63
CA THR A 407 -19.78 -32.93 -25.14
C THR A 407 -19.03 -32.29 -23.98
N LEU A 408 -17.71 -32.47 -23.96
CA LEU A 408 -16.78 -31.79 -23.07
C LEU A 408 -16.07 -30.68 -23.84
N GLY A 409 -15.96 -29.50 -23.25
CA GLY A 409 -15.37 -28.32 -23.87
C GLY A 409 -16.31 -27.62 -24.86
N LYS A 410 -15.88 -26.44 -25.32
CA LYS A 410 -16.68 -25.59 -26.21
C LYS A 410 -16.45 -25.97 -27.67
N LYS A 411 -17.34 -26.78 -28.24
CA LYS A 411 -17.31 -27.20 -29.65
C LYS A 411 -17.52 -26.00 -30.58
N SER A 412 -16.48 -25.63 -31.34
CA SER A 412 -16.58 -24.58 -32.36
C SER A 412 -17.10 -25.13 -33.69
N HIS A 413 -17.90 -24.33 -34.41
CA HIS A 413 -18.44 -24.70 -35.74
C HIS A 413 -17.42 -24.67 -36.89
N CYS A 414 -16.14 -24.42 -36.60
CA CYS A 414 -15.11 -24.32 -37.63
C CYS A 414 -14.68 -25.72 -38.13
N LYS A 415 -14.56 -25.87 -39.46
CA LYS A 415 -14.02 -27.07 -40.12
C LYS A 415 -12.53 -27.22 -39.82
N SER A 416 -12.20 -27.75 -38.65
CA SER A 416 -10.84 -28.14 -38.29
C SER A 416 -10.64 -29.64 -38.44
N PHE A 417 -9.38 -30.05 -38.40
CA PHE A 417 -9.01 -31.44 -38.17
C PHE A 417 -9.70 -31.96 -36.90
N GLN A 418 -10.27 -33.17 -37.01
CA GLN A 418 -10.94 -33.91 -35.95
C GLN A 418 -10.40 -35.33 -35.98
N ASP A 419 -10.19 -35.92 -34.81
CA ASP A 419 -9.82 -37.32 -34.67
C ASP A 419 -11.04 -38.11 -34.21
N LYS A 420 -11.33 -39.22 -34.91
CA LYS A 420 -12.22 -40.27 -34.40
C LYS A 420 -11.40 -41.26 -33.58
N VAL A 421 -11.90 -41.58 -32.40
CA VAL A 421 -11.28 -42.51 -31.45
C VAL A 421 -12.35 -43.51 -31.03
N ASP A 422 -12.22 -44.73 -31.54
CA ASP A 422 -13.16 -45.81 -31.30
C ASP A 422 -12.55 -46.84 -30.32
N SER A 423 -13.34 -47.31 -29.36
CA SER A 423 -12.97 -48.46 -28.53
C SER A 423 -13.14 -49.76 -29.32
N TRP A 424 -12.55 -50.85 -28.82
CA TRP A 424 -12.47 -52.08 -29.60
C TRP A 424 -12.47 -53.33 -28.73
N TRP A 425 -12.82 -54.46 -29.34
CA TRP A 425 -12.86 -55.76 -28.65
C TRP A 425 -11.56 -56.53 -28.81
N ARG A 426 -11.03 -57.02 -27.69
CA ARG A 426 -9.93 -57.98 -27.64
C ARG A 426 -10.42 -59.32 -27.12
N PHE A 427 -10.67 -60.26 -28.03
CA PHE A 427 -11.32 -61.54 -27.72
C PHE A 427 -12.67 -61.30 -27.00
N TRP A 428 -12.71 -61.44 -25.67
CA TRP A 428 -13.91 -61.29 -24.84
C TRP A 428 -13.92 -60.01 -23.99
N TYR A 429 -12.89 -59.17 -24.10
CA TYR A 429 -12.74 -57.95 -23.31
C TYR A 429 -12.93 -56.71 -24.19
N HIS A 430 -13.70 -55.74 -23.70
CA HIS A 430 -13.87 -54.46 -24.38
C HIS A 430 -12.80 -53.47 -23.87
N CYS A 431 -11.95 -53.00 -24.77
CA CYS A 431 -10.87 -52.07 -24.46
C CYS A 431 -11.37 -50.63 -24.61
N SER A 432 -11.89 -50.08 -23.52
CA SER A 432 -12.45 -48.73 -23.49
C SER A 432 -11.38 -47.63 -23.39
N TYR A 433 -11.67 -46.46 -23.96
CA TYR A 433 -10.92 -45.24 -23.66
C TYR A 433 -11.45 -44.56 -22.39
N CYS A 434 -10.53 -44.16 -21.53
CA CYS A 434 -10.80 -43.52 -20.25
C CYS A 434 -10.37 -42.07 -20.29
N MET A 435 -11.20 -41.20 -19.70
CA MET A 435 -10.82 -39.81 -19.43
C MET A 435 -10.19 -39.75 -18.05
N CYS A 436 -8.92 -39.36 -17.99
CA CYS A 436 -8.12 -39.32 -16.76
C CYS A 436 -7.46 -37.95 -16.58
N LEU A 437 -6.78 -37.76 -15.45
CA LEU A 437 -5.92 -36.61 -15.20
C LEU A 437 -4.45 -37.01 -15.32
N CYS A 438 -3.69 -36.33 -16.16
CA CYS A 438 -2.26 -36.51 -16.31
C CYS A 438 -1.49 -35.51 -15.45
N ASP A 439 -0.72 -36.02 -14.49
CA ASP A 439 0.31 -35.28 -13.77
C ASP A 439 1.66 -35.49 -14.46
N ALA A 440 1.98 -34.62 -15.42
CA ALA A 440 3.15 -34.74 -16.29
C ALA A 440 4.47 -34.27 -15.63
N ARG A 441 4.74 -34.76 -14.41
CA ARG A 441 5.84 -34.30 -13.53
C ARG A 441 7.26 -34.47 -14.09
N TYR A 442 7.46 -35.28 -15.12
CA TYR A 442 8.76 -35.47 -15.79
C TYR A 442 8.90 -34.64 -17.08
N SER A 443 7.82 -33.98 -17.53
CA SER A 443 7.84 -33.20 -18.75
C SER A 443 8.74 -31.97 -18.62
N SER A 444 9.73 -31.87 -19.51
CA SER A 444 10.63 -30.72 -19.59
C SER A 444 9.91 -29.42 -19.98
N THR A 445 8.69 -29.49 -20.55
CA THR A 445 7.90 -28.31 -20.93
C THR A 445 6.97 -27.81 -19.83
N SER A 446 6.92 -28.49 -18.69
CA SER A 446 6.00 -28.13 -17.61
C SER A 446 6.52 -26.97 -16.78
N HIS A 447 5.63 -26.03 -16.47
CA HIS A 447 5.92 -24.86 -15.64
C HIS A 447 5.12 -24.96 -14.35
N ARG A 448 5.69 -25.58 -13.33
CA ARG A 448 4.96 -25.98 -12.10
C ARG A 448 5.74 -25.73 -10.80
N TYR A 449 6.75 -24.89 -10.87
CA TYR A 449 7.75 -24.75 -9.82
C TYR A 449 7.55 -23.46 -9.03
N TRP A 450 7.83 -23.49 -7.74
CA TRP A 450 7.83 -22.33 -6.85
C TRP A 450 9.19 -22.17 -6.18
N SER A 451 9.69 -20.95 -6.10
CA SER A 451 10.96 -20.66 -5.41
C SER A 451 10.79 -20.79 -3.90
N LEU A 452 11.71 -21.50 -3.26
CA LEU A 452 11.84 -21.58 -1.79
C LEU A 452 12.98 -20.69 -1.26
N ARG A 453 13.75 -20.06 -2.16
CA ARG A 453 14.83 -19.15 -1.76
C ARG A 453 14.29 -17.90 -1.05
N PRO A 454 14.90 -17.50 0.09
CA PRO A 454 14.56 -16.25 0.73
C PRO A 454 14.92 -15.05 -0.11
N VAL A 455 14.06 -14.04 -0.06
CA VAL A 455 14.31 -12.72 -0.64
C VAL A 455 14.32 -11.70 0.49
N GLN A 456 15.40 -10.93 0.59
CA GLN A 456 15.63 -9.98 1.67
C GLN A 456 15.99 -8.60 1.12
N SER A 457 15.55 -7.55 1.80
CA SER A 457 16.02 -6.19 1.54
C SER A 457 17.48 -6.03 1.98
N ASP A 458 18.14 -5.00 1.47
CA ASP A 458 19.49 -4.64 1.91
C ASP A 458 19.45 -3.98 3.30
N ILE A 459 19.38 -4.81 4.34
CA ILE A 459 19.42 -4.40 5.75
C ILE A 459 20.74 -3.68 6.05
N GLY A 460 21.82 -4.03 5.35
CA GLY A 460 23.14 -3.39 5.49
C GLY A 460 23.10 -1.90 5.17
N GLN A 461 22.31 -1.54 4.15
CA GLN A 461 22.04 -0.18 3.67
C GLN A 461 20.75 0.44 4.25
N ASN A 462 20.29 -0.07 5.40
CA ASN A 462 19.10 0.42 6.09
C ASN A 462 17.81 0.38 5.25
N LYS A 463 17.67 -0.62 4.35
CA LYS A 463 16.51 -0.77 3.48
C LYS A 463 15.49 -1.77 4.04
N ILE A 464 14.22 -1.44 3.93
CA ILE A 464 13.07 -2.31 4.26
C ILE A 464 12.29 -2.69 2.99
N ILE A 465 11.42 -3.69 3.11
CA ILE A 465 10.49 -4.05 2.03
C ILE A 465 9.31 -3.08 2.05
N VAL A 466 8.95 -2.56 0.86
CA VAL A 466 7.86 -1.60 0.64
C VAL A 466 6.90 -2.03 -0.47
N GLY A 467 7.16 -3.18 -1.09
CA GLY A 467 6.32 -3.73 -2.15
C GLY A 467 6.69 -5.18 -2.46
N ILE A 468 5.76 -5.89 -3.08
CA ILE A 468 5.91 -7.30 -3.45
C ILE A 468 5.18 -7.58 -4.77
N ARG A 469 5.67 -8.58 -5.52
CA ARG A 469 4.94 -9.18 -6.62
C ARG A 469 5.38 -10.62 -6.84
N PHE A 470 4.54 -11.41 -7.50
CA PHE A 470 5.00 -12.65 -8.10
C PHE A 470 5.55 -12.40 -9.49
N ILE A 471 6.61 -13.13 -9.85
CA ILE A 471 7.08 -13.18 -11.24
C ILE A 471 7.37 -14.62 -11.63
N LYS A 472 7.20 -14.96 -12.90
CA LYS A 472 7.51 -16.28 -13.42
C LYS A 472 8.72 -16.22 -14.33
N LEU A 473 9.84 -16.79 -13.89
CA LEU A 473 11.10 -16.85 -14.64
C LEU A 473 11.60 -18.28 -14.69
N ASN A 474 12.10 -18.73 -15.84
CA ASN A 474 12.63 -20.09 -16.02
C ASN A 474 11.70 -21.19 -15.47
N LYS A 475 10.38 -21.05 -15.70
CA LYS A 475 9.33 -22.00 -15.26
C LYS A 475 9.04 -22.00 -13.75
N VAL A 476 9.76 -21.19 -12.98
CA VAL A 476 9.62 -21.05 -11.53
C VAL A 476 8.90 -19.75 -11.19
N VAL A 477 7.95 -19.81 -10.27
CA VAL A 477 7.29 -18.65 -9.67
C VAL A 477 8.14 -18.16 -8.51
N HIS A 478 8.54 -16.88 -8.55
CA HIS A 478 9.37 -16.23 -7.55
C HIS A 478 8.60 -15.12 -6.87
N ILE A 479 8.89 -14.90 -5.59
CA ILE A 479 8.61 -13.65 -4.92
C ILE A 479 9.66 -12.64 -5.36
N GLN A 480 9.23 -11.44 -5.77
CA GLN A 480 10.11 -10.30 -5.98
C GLN A 480 9.68 -9.16 -5.07
N ILE A 481 10.64 -8.54 -4.40
CA ILE A 481 10.40 -7.45 -3.45
C ILE A 481 10.83 -6.10 -4.04
N ARG A 482 10.16 -5.05 -3.59
CA ARG A 482 10.59 -3.66 -3.75
C ARG A 482 11.13 -3.19 -2.41
N GLN A 483 12.27 -2.52 -2.42
CA GLN A 483 12.94 -2.03 -1.21
C GLN A 483 13.15 -0.51 -1.27
N ALA A 484 13.21 0.14 -0.10
CA ALA A 484 13.58 1.55 0.05
C ALA A 484 14.28 1.79 1.39
N THR A 485 15.11 2.83 1.47
CA THR A 485 15.83 3.21 2.70
C THR A 485 14.87 3.80 3.74
N LEU A 486 14.92 3.25 4.95
CA LEU A 486 14.23 3.76 6.13
C LEU A 486 14.91 5.05 6.62
N LEU A 487 14.09 6.02 6.99
CA LEU A 487 14.44 7.31 7.53
C LEU A 487 13.81 7.46 8.93
N PRO A 488 14.25 8.45 9.72
CA PRO A 488 13.63 8.82 10.99
C PRO A 488 12.10 8.83 10.94
N LYS A 489 11.47 8.40 12.05
CA LYS A 489 10.03 8.45 12.26
C LYS A 489 9.23 7.70 11.20
N LEU A 490 9.70 6.51 10.79
CA LEU A 490 9.03 5.60 9.84
C LEU A 490 8.95 6.08 8.39
N LEU A 491 9.76 7.06 8.02
CA LEU A 491 9.76 7.53 6.65
C LEU A 491 10.63 6.75 5.70
N LEU A 492 10.41 6.99 4.42
CA LEU A 492 11.09 6.28 3.35
C LEU A 492 11.65 7.26 2.33
N ASN A 493 12.90 7.00 1.95
CA ASN A 493 13.51 7.71 0.84
C ASN A 493 12.98 7.16 -0.48
N THR A 494 12.02 7.85 -1.08
CA THR A 494 11.36 7.46 -2.34
C THR A 494 12.33 7.33 -3.51
N THR A 495 13.41 8.10 -3.53
CA THR A 495 14.44 8.05 -4.59
C THR A 495 15.25 6.75 -4.59
N THR A 496 15.31 6.07 -3.44
CA THR A 496 16.01 4.78 -3.29
C THR A 496 15.12 3.57 -3.59
N ALA A 497 13.85 3.81 -3.93
CA ALA A 497 12.87 2.74 -4.09
C ALA A 497 13.09 1.95 -5.39
N GLU A 498 13.43 0.68 -5.27
CA GLU A 498 13.78 -0.17 -6.40
C GLU A 498 13.28 -1.61 -6.25
N TRP A 499 13.05 -2.29 -7.37
CA TRP A 499 12.75 -3.72 -7.38
C TRP A 499 14.04 -4.53 -7.33
N VAL A 500 14.17 -5.42 -6.34
CA VAL A 500 15.35 -6.27 -6.19
C VAL A 500 15.32 -7.37 -7.26
N PRO A 501 16.36 -7.55 -8.08
CA PRO A 501 16.41 -8.63 -9.06
C PRO A 501 16.42 -10.00 -8.36
N VAL A 502 15.60 -10.94 -8.85
CA VAL A 502 15.61 -12.32 -8.35
C VAL A 502 16.65 -13.16 -9.08
N SER A 503 17.32 -14.03 -8.34
CA SER A 503 18.25 -15.01 -8.91
C SER A 503 17.50 -16.08 -9.68
N LYS A 504 17.83 -16.25 -10.96
CA LYS A 504 17.25 -17.29 -11.81
C LYS A 504 17.55 -18.68 -11.23
N ILE A 505 16.53 -19.52 -11.15
CA ILE A 505 16.66 -20.94 -10.81
C ILE A 505 16.56 -21.72 -12.12
N ASP A 506 17.53 -22.59 -12.39
CA ASP A 506 17.47 -23.53 -13.50
C ASP A 506 17.18 -24.92 -12.95
N VAL A 507 15.93 -25.36 -13.08
CA VAL A 507 15.44 -26.64 -12.55
C VAL A 507 16.11 -27.86 -13.20
N GLY A 508 16.81 -27.70 -14.33
CA GLY A 508 17.57 -28.77 -14.97
C GLY A 508 19.02 -28.90 -14.48
N ASP A 509 19.55 -27.89 -13.78
CA ASP A 509 20.92 -27.88 -13.25
C ASP A 509 20.96 -28.43 -11.83
N ASN A 510 20.92 -29.76 -11.73
CA ASN A 510 20.95 -30.50 -10.46
C ASN A 510 22.26 -30.33 -9.67
N LYS A 511 23.29 -29.66 -10.22
CA LYS A 511 24.52 -29.35 -9.48
C LYS A 511 24.41 -28.06 -8.69
N ARG A 512 23.56 -27.12 -9.13
CA ARG A 512 23.42 -25.78 -8.53
C ARG A 512 22.07 -25.53 -7.88
N THR A 513 21.08 -26.36 -8.17
CA THR A 513 19.72 -26.22 -7.63
C THR A 513 19.22 -27.56 -7.10
N VAL A 514 18.51 -27.51 -5.98
CA VAL A 514 18.03 -28.68 -5.25
C VAL A 514 16.53 -28.54 -4.97
N GLU A 515 15.74 -29.53 -5.40
CA GLU A 515 14.31 -29.60 -5.08
C GLU A 515 14.10 -29.74 -3.57
N GLY A 516 13.17 -28.97 -3.01
CA GLY A 516 12.89 -28.90 -1.57
C GLY A 516 13.76 -27.92 -0.80
N LEU A 517 14.87 -27.44 -1.38
CA LEU A 517 15.72 -26.39 -0.80
C LEU A 517 15.62 -25.07 -1.59
N ASP A 518 15.83 -25.14 -2.90
CA ASP A 518 15.79 -23.96 -3.78
C ASP A 518 14.41 -23.74 -4.39
N TYR A 519 13.72 -24.82 -4.73
CA TYR A 519 12.41 -24.77 -5.36
C TYR A 519 11.53 -25.97 -4.96
N HIS A 520 10.22 -25.77 -4.99
CA HIS A 520 9.20 -26.80 -4.88
C HIS A 520 8.64 -27.13 -6.26
N LYS A 521 8.49 -28.42 -6.57
CA LYS A 521 7.84 -28.92 -7.78
C LYS A 521 6.45 -29.42 -7.42
N MET A 522 5.41 -28.76 -7.94
CA MET A 522 4.04 -29.19 -7.69
C MET A 522 3.78 -30.59 -8.28
N THR A 523 3.16 -31.48 -7.52
CA THR A 523 2.68 -32.80 -7.96
C THR A 523 1.25 -32.99 -7.48
N TYR A 524 0.56 -34.04 -7.93
CA TYR A 524 -0.76 -34.38 -7.40
C TYR A 524 -0.79 -34.35 -5.86
N GLU A 525 0.21 -34.88 -5.17
CA GLU A 525 0.21 -34.99 -3.71
C GLU A 525 0.68 -33.70 -3.00
N LYS A 526 1.43 -32.84 -3.69
CA LYS A 526 2.06 -31.64 -3.12
C LYS A 526 1.69 -30.40 -3.93
N ARG A 527 0.39 -30.09 -3.95
CA ARG A 527 -0.20 -28.98 -4.72
C ARG A 527 -0.94 -27.94 -3.87
N ALA A 528 -0.77 -28.00 -2.55
CA ALA A 528 -1.41 -27.09 -1.63
C ALA A 528 -0.63 -25.77 -1.51
N LEU A 529 -1.36 -24.66 -1.43
CA LEU A 529 -0.84 -23.34 -1.11
C LEU A 529 -1.68 -22.76 0.03
N ASP A 530 -1.02 -22.42 1.13
CA ASP A 530 -1.67 -21.77 2.26
C ASP A 530 -1.97 -20.30 1.94
N LEU A 531 -3.18 -19.86 2.28
CA LEU A 531 -3.67 -18.49 2.14
C LEU A 531 -3.58 -17.80 3.49
N ASP A 532 -2.36 -17.40 3.86
CA ASP A 532 -2.07 -16.83 5.17
C ASP A 532 -1.75 -15.34 5.10
N ASP A 533 -2.17 -14.64 6.15
CA ASP A 533 -1.73 -13.30 6.50
C ASP A 533 -0.71 -13.41 7.62
N VAL A 534 0.51 -12.96 7.35
CA VAL A 534 1.58 -13.01 8.33
C VAL A 534 1.92 -11.59 8.73
N ILE A 535 1.66 -11.26 9.99
CA ILE A 535 1.84 -9.93 10.56
C ILE A 535 2.89 -10.02 11.66
N LEU A 536 3.86 -9.12 11.64
CA LEU A 536 4.92 -9.03 12.64
C LEU A 536 4.44 -8.26 13.88
N PRO A 537 5.04 -8.52 15.06
CA PRO A 537 4.89 -7.66 16.22
C PRO A 537 5.36 -6.22 15.93
N ALA A 538 4.77 -5.25 16.63
CA ALA A 538 4.89 -3.82 16.35
C ALA A 538 6.32 -3.21 16.44
N LYS A 539 7.31 -3.98 16.91
CA LYS A 539 8.72 -3.56 16.99
C LYS A 539 9.55 -3.93 15.76
N TYR A 540 8.96 -4.63 14.78
CA TYR A 540 9.65 -5.12 13.59
C TYR A 540 9.04 -4.56 12.31
N LEU A 541 9.89 -4.31 11.31
CA LEU A 541 9.49 -4.01 9.94
C LEU A 541 9.88 -5.17 9.02
N VAL A 542 9.08 -5.42 7.98
CA VAL A 542 9.32 -6.50 7.02
C VAL A 542 10.62 -6.25 6.24
N THR A 543 11.55 -7.20 6.35
CA THR A 543 12.86 -7.17 5.65
C THR A 543 13.15 -8.44 4.87
N GLY A 544 12.37 -9.51 5.04
CA GLY A 544 12.50 -10.72 4.23
C GLY A 544 11.18 -11.46 4.06
N VAL A 545 11.08 -12.20 2.95
CA VAL A 545 9.91 -13.03 2.62
C VAL A 545 10.41 -14.29 1.92
N GLN A 546 9.83 -15.44 2.26
CA GLN A 546 10.09 -16.70 1.58
C GLN A 546 8.88 -17.63 1.61
N PHE A 547 8.81 -18.54 0.64
CA PHE A 547 7.99 -19.73 0.80
C PHE A 547 8.83 -20.86 1.39
N ARG A 548 8.20 -21.69 2.22
CA ARG A 548 8.76 -22.93 2.71
C ARG A 548 7.74 -24.05 2.55
N MET A 549 8.19 -25.30 2.66
CA MET A 549 7.29 -26.44 2.70
C MET A 549 6.90 -26.73 4.15
N LEU A 550 5.59 -26.78 4.42
CA LEU A 550 5.01 -27.29 5.65
C LEU A 550 4.22 -28.55 5.29
N GLY A 551 4.85 -29.72 5.42
CA GLY A 551 4.29 -30.97 4.88
C GLY A 551 4.16 -30.93 3.34
N SER A 552 2.94 -31.04 2.82
CA SER A 552 2.61 -30.93 1.40
C SER A 552 2.20 -29.52 0.96
N HIS A 553 2.20 -28.55 1.88
CA HIS A 553 1.73 -27.18 1.66
C HIS A 553 2.89 -26.23 1.41
N LEU A 554 2.72 -25.35 0.44
CA LEU A 554 3.55 -24.16 0.28
C LEU A 554 3.06 -23.11 1.28
N ASN A 555 3.92 -22.75 2.23
CA ASN A 555 3.60 -21.90 3.37
C ASN A 555 4.43 -20.61 3.34
N LEU A 556 3.82 -19.46 3.65
CA LEU A 556 4.49 -18.17 3.68
C LEU A 556 5.22 -17.96 5.01
N GLU A 557 6.49 -17.57 4.95
CA GLU A 557 7.27 -17.11 6.10
C GLU A 557 7.83 -15.71 5.80
N ILE A 558 7.70 -14.81 6.77
CA ILE A 558 8.31 -13.47 6.70
C ILE A 558 9.36 -13.29 7.79
N GLN A 559 10.31 -12.41 7.50
CA GLN A 559 11.33 -11.96 8.42
C GLN A 559 11.17 -10.47 8.67
N GLY A 560 11.13 -10.10 9.94
CA GLY A 560 11.20 -8.73 10.42
C GLY A 560 12.58 -8.39 10.98
N THR A 561 12.98 -7.13 10.85
CA THR A 561 14.14 -6.57 11.57
C THR A 561 13.67 -5.46 12.49
N ALA A 562 14.17 -5.44 13.72
CA ALA A 562 13.82 -4.39 14.67
C ALA A 562 14.38 -3.05 14.21
N PHE A 563 13.76 -1.96 14.64
CA PHE A 563 14.15 -0.62 14.23
C PHE A 563 13.99 0.36 15.37
N ASN A 564 14.76 1.44 15.32
CA ASN A 564 14.62 2.57 16.21
C ASN A 564 13.76 3.65 15.56
N TYR A 565 12.64 4.01 16.19
CA TYR A 565 11.68 4.98 15.66
C TYR A 565 12.31 6.35 15.41
N GLU A 566 13.05 6.89 16.39
CA GLU A 566 13.63 8.24 16.32
C GLU A 566 14.68 8.38 15.23
N THR A 567 15.59 7.43 15.13
CA THR A 567 16.72 7.49 14.19
C THR A 567 16.39 6.88 12.83
N GLY A 568 15.35 6.06 12.75
CA GLY A 568 15.01 5.28 11.56
C GLY A 568 16.05 4.23 11.20
N GLN A 569 16.88 3.81 12.16
CA GLN A 569 17.92 2.80 11.92
C GLN A 569 17.43 1.39 12.25
N LEU A 570 17.71 0.45 11.35
CA LEU A 570 17.49 -0.98 11.58
C LEU A 570 18.54 -1.54 12.55
N GLU A 571 18.08 -2.29 13.54
CA GLU A 571 18.93 -2.98 14.49
C GLU A 571 19.48 -4.27 13.86
N LYS A 572 20.68 -4.16 13.28
CA LYS A 572 21.35 -5.26 12.59
C LYS A 572 21.54 -6.46 13.54
N GLY A 573 21.06 -7.62 13.12
CA GLY A 573 21.13 -8.87 13.89
C GLY A 573 19.91 -9.17 14.77
N LEU A 574 19.03 -8.19 15.02
CA LEU A 574 17.79 -8.42 15.76
C LEU A 574 16.63 -8.74 14.80
N HIS A 575 16.61 -9.99 14.36
CA HIS A 575 15.62 -10.51 13.41
C HIS A 575 14.54 -11.34 14.11
N HIS A 576 13.33 -11.31 13.57
CA HIS A 576 12.21 -12.16 13.98
C HIS A 576 11.62 -12.84 12.75
N LYS A 577 11.40 -14.16 12.81
CA LYS A 577 10.72 -14.90 11.76
C LYS A 577 9.31 -15.24 12.21
N GLN A 578 8.34 -15.08 11.32
CA GLN A 578 6.94 -15.36 11.59
C GLN A 578 6.34 -16.13 10.41
N SER A 579 5.50 -17.10 10.72
CA SER A 579 4.65 -17.85 9.79
C SER A 579 3.38 -18.32 10.52
N ASN A 580 2.42 -18.84 9.76
CA ASN A 580 1.30 -19.61 10.31
C ASN A 580 1.62 -21.10 10.13
N ASP A 581 1.71 -21.82 11.25
CA ASP A 581 2.16 -23.22 11.29
C ASP A 581 1.00 -24.18 11.56
N ASN A 582 -0.25 -23.70 11.41
CA ASN A 582 -1.42 -24.56 11.47
C ASN A 582 -1.27 -25.72 10.48
N THR A 583 -1.74 -26.90 10.84
CA THR A 583 -1.72 -28.12 10.03
C THR A 583 -3.00 -28.89 10.27
N ASP A 584 -3.25 -29.95 9.52
CA ASP A 584 -4.44 -30.80 9.67
C ASP A 584 -4.59 -31.41 11.09
N VAL A 585 -3.51 -31.44 11.86
CA VAL A 585 -3.46 -31.97 13.23
C VAL A 585 -3.41 -30.87 14.31
N SER A 586 -3.40 -29.60 13.91
CA SER A 586 -3.43 -28.47 14.85
C SER A 586 -4.82 -28.31 15.48
N GLU A 587 -4.91 -27.59 16.60
CA GLU A 587 -6.20 -27.30 17.25
C GLU A 587 -7.17 -26.55 16.31
N ASN A 588 -6.62 -25.67 15.45
CA ASN A 588 -7.37 -24.90 14.47
C ASN A 588 -6.85 -25.19 13.05
N PRO A 589 -7.20 -26.34 12.45
CA PRO A 589 -6.71 -26.72 11.14
C PRO A 589 -7.21 -25.76 10.05
N ARG A 590 -6.45 -25.63 8.96
CA ARG A 590 -6.86 -24.78 7.85
C ARG A 590 -8.07 -25.35 7.12
N THR A 591 -8.92 -24.46 6.60
CA THR A 591 -10.07 -24.86 5.78
C THR A 591 -9.68 -24.88 4.29
N GLN A 592 -9.99 -25.96 3.58
CA GLN A 592 -9.77 -26.02 2.14
C GLN A 592 -10.81 -25.14 1.42
N LEU A 593 -10.34 -24.20 0.61
CA LEU A 593 -11.14 -23.54 -0.40
C LEU A 593 -11.21 -24.43 -1.64
N ASN A 594 -12.40 -24.95 -1.94
CA ASN A 594 -12.60 -25.87 -3.06
C ASN A 594 -12.61 -25.13 -4.40
N LEU A 595 -11.72 -25.54 -5.31
CA LEU A 595 -11.60 -25.01 -6.67
C LEU A 595 -11.90 -26.07 -7.75
N ASP A 596 -12.50 -27.20 -7.36
CA ASP A 596 -12.80 -28.31 -8.27
C ASP A 596 -13.91 -27.95 -9.27
N ASN A 597 -13.72 -28.39 -10.51
CA ASN A 597 -14.68 -28.24 -11.61
C ASN A 597 -15.13 -26.78 -11.89
N LEU A 598 -14.22 -25.81 -11.76
CA LEU A 598 -14.49 -24.40 -12.07
C LEU A 598 -13.99 -24.01 -13.48
N ASP A 599 -14.65 -23.05 -14.12
CA ASP A 599 -14.21 -22.51 -15.41
C ASP A 599 -12.98 -21.57 -15.23
N VAL A 600 -12.33 -21.24 -16.33
CA VAL A 600 -11.12 -20.40 -16.36
C VAL A 600 -11.44 -18.95 -16.01
N SER A 601 -10.64 -18.35 -15.13
CA SER A 601 -10.91 -17.02 -14.54
C SER A 601 -11.01 -15.89 -15.58
N THR A 602 -10.31 -16.01 -16.71
CA THR A 602 -10.34 -15.03 -17.81
C THR A 602 -11.67 -14.99 -18.57
N SER A 603 -12.53 -15.99 -18.38
CA SER A 603 -13.88 -16.04 -18.98
C SER A 603 -14.95 -15.41 -18.08
N SER A 604 -14.58 -14.96 -16.88
CA SER A 604 -15.51 -14.36 -15.93
C SER A 604 -16.13 -13.07 -16.49
N PRO A 605 -17.47 -12.88 -16.39
CA PRO A 605 -18.14 -11.66 -16.82
C PRO A 605 -17.97 -10.52 -15.81
N SER A 606 -17.45 -10.79 -14.62
CA SER A 606 -17.34 -9.83 -13.51
C SER A 606 -15.94 -9.86 -12.88
N PRO A 607 -15.46 -8.71 -12.35
CA PRO A 607 -14.19 -8.64 -11.63
C PRO A 607 -14.17 -9.57 -10.42
N SER A 608 -12.98 -10.06 -10.09
CA SER A 608 -12.72 -10.90 -8.94
C SER A 608 -12.86 -10.12 -7.64
N THR A 609 -13.42 -10.76 -6.63
CA THR A 609 -13.49 -10.22 -5.27
C THR A 609 -12.59 -11.03 -4.33
N PRO A 610 -11.90 -10.39 -3.36
CA PRO A 610 -11.11 -11.12 -2.36
C PRO A 610 -11.99 -12.11 -1.59
N ASN A 611 -11.48 -13.32 -1.38
CA ASN A 611 -12.16 -14.30 -0.55
C ASN A 611 -12.05 -13.89 0.94
N PRO A 612 -13.17 -13.80 1.69
CA PRO A 612 -13.13 -13.43 3.11
C PRO A 612 -12.56 -14.53 4.02
N LEU A 613 -12.45 -15.77 3.54
CA LEU A 613 -12.07 -16.93 4.36
C LEU A 613 -10.61 -16.83 4.85
N ARG A 614 -10.44 -16.69 6.17
CA ARG A 614 -9.14 -16.70 6.87
C ARG A 614 -8.72 -18.15 7.19
N ASN A 615 -7.43 -18.34 7.50
CA ASN A 615 -6.84 -19.64 7.88
C ASN A 615 -7.25 -20.76 6.89
N SER A 616 -7.03 -20.51 5.61
CA SER A 616 -7.48 -21.37 4.52
C SER A 616 -6.33 -21.77 3.61
N PHE A 617 -6.55 -22.79 2.78
CA PHE A 617 -5.60 -23.19 1.74
C PHE A 617 -6.35 -23.59 0.48
N ILE A 618 -5.65 -23.56 -0.65
CA ILE A 618 -6.15 -24.04 -1.94
C ILE A 618 -5.30 -25.18 -2.44
N LEU A 619 -5.91 -26.05 -3.25
CA LEU A 619 -5.19 -27.03 -4.06
C LEU A 619 -5.17 -26.54 -5.50
N PHE A 620 -3.97 -26.43 -6.09
CA PHE A 620 -3.88 -26.26 -7.54
C PHE A 620 -4.53 -27.47 -8.22
N THR A 621 -5.47 -27.23 -9.11
CA THR A 621 -6.27 -28.28 -9.75
C THR A 621 -6.53 -27.95 -11.22
N HIS A 622 -7.31 -28.78 -11.90
CA HIS A 622 -7.68 -28.57 -13.29
C HIS A 622 -8.95 -27.72 -13.42
N SER A 623 -9.13 -27.09 -14.58
CA SER A 623 -10.39 -26.48 -14.99
C SER A 623 -11.51 -27.51 -15.17
N SER A 624 -12.74 -27.04 -15.26
CA SER A 624 -13.93 -27.86 -15.53
C SER A 624 -13.71 -28.82 -16.71
N LEU A 625 -14.15 -30.07 -16.52
CA LEU A 625 -14.17 -31.05 -17.62
C LEU A 625 -15.20 -30.66 -18.67
N GLU A 626 -16.36 -30.17 -18.22
CA GLU A 626 -17.48 -29.78 -19.07
C GLU A 626 -17.15 -28.54 -19.90
N ASP A 627 -16.49 -27.54 -19.32
CA ASP A 627 -16.24 -26.26 -19.99
C ASP A 627 -14.90 -26.20 -20.74
N ASP A 628 -13.88 -26.88 -20.22
CA ASP A 628 -12.49 -26.74 -20.69
C ASP A 628 -11.72 -28.08 -20.79
N VAL A 629 -12.43 -29.23 -20.70
CA VAL A 629 -11.82 -30.56 -20.84
C VAL A 629 -10.66 -30.77 -19.84
N ALA A 630 -10.70 -30.10 -18.69
CA ALA A 630 -9.65 -30.11 -17.69
C ALA A 630 -8.24 -29.75 -18.22
N GLN A 631 -8.13 -28.80 -19.15
CA GLN A 631 -6.85 -28.49 -19.82
C GLN A 631 -6.00 -27.43 -19.13
N THR A 632 -6.61 -26.60 -18.28
CA THR A 632 -5.99 -25.43 -17.65
C THR A 632 -5.76 -25.70 -16.16
N THR A 633 -4.61 -25.25 -15.61
CA THR A 633 -4.35 -25.35 -14.17
C THR A 633 -4.86 -24.10 -13.45
N LEU A 634 -5.71 -24.30 -12.45
CA LEU A 634 -6.33 -23.28 -11.62
C LEU A 634 -5.82 -23.36 -10.18
N PRO A 635 -5.83 -22.25 -9.42
CA PRO A 635 -6.11 -20.89 -9.86
C PRO A 635 -4.94 -20.31 -10.69
N PHE A 636 -5.17 -19.17 -11.32
CA PHE A 636 -4.09 -18.37 -11.90
C PHE A 636 -3.30 -17.63 -10.81
N ILE A 637 -2.14 -17.08 -11.17
CA ILE A 637 -1.26 -16.33 -10.26
C ILE A 637 -1.29 -14.88 -10.72
N ASP A 638 -1.77 -13.97 -9.88
CA ASP A 638 -1.69 -12.53 -10.15
C ASP A 638 -0.23 -12.07 -10.00
N ILE A 639 0.34 -11.51 -11.07
CA ILE A 639 1.74 -11.05 -11.11
C ILE A 639 1.83 -9.53 -11.08
N GLN A 640 0.71 -8.83 -10.88
CA GLN A 640 0.71 -7.38 -10.74
C GLN A 640 1.49 -6.95 -9.49
N PRO A 641 2.20 -5.81 -9.54
CA PRO A 641 2.89 -5.29 -8.38
C PRO A 641 1.93 -4.75 -7.34
N VAL A 642 2.20 -5.09 -6.08
CA VAL A 642 1.56 -4.51 -4.90
C VAL A 642 2.59 -3.68 -4.17
N SER A 643 2.30 -2.39 -4.01
CA SER A 643 3.13 -1.39 -3.35
C SER A 643 2.19 -0.31 -2.83
N THR A 644 2.61 0.45 -1.83
CA THR A 644 1.82 1.58 -1.35
C THR A 644 2.21 2.88 -2.05
N THR A 645 1.26 3.79 -2.22
CA THR A 645 1.46 5.14 -2.77
C THR A 645 0.70 6.16 -1.91
N PRO A 646 1.37 6.96 -1.04
CA PRO A 646 2.82 7.03 -0.85
C PRO A 646 3.42 5.75 -0.26
N LEU A 647 4.75 5.60 -0.41
CA LEU A 647 5.47 4.48 0.18
C LEU A 647 5.30 4.50 1.71
N SER A 648 5.06 3.34 2.30
CA SER A 648 4.90 3.18 3.73
C SER A 648 5.58 1.90 4.23
N PRO A 649 6.11 1.90 5.46
CA PRO A 649 6.64 0.69 6.06
C PRO A 649 5.55 -0.37 6.21
N LEU A 650 5.98 -1.63 6.16
CA LEU A 650 5.10 -2.79 6.21
C LEU A 650 5.28 -3.52 7.53
N SER A 651 4.15 -3.92 8.12
CA SER A 651 4.08 -4.81 9.29
C SER A 651 3.89 -6.27 8.88
N GLY A 652 3.42 -6.55 7.66
CA GLY A 652 3.13 -7.90 7.24
C GLY A 652 3.00 -8.08 5.73
N VAL A 653 2.95 -9.35 5.33
CA VAL A 653 2.73 -9.81 3.96
C VAL A 653 1.79 -11.01 4.02
N GLY A 654 0.90 -11.11 3.05
CA GLY A 654 0.01 -12.26 2.92
C GLY A 654 -0.13 -12.76 1.50
N VAL A 655 -0.69 -13.95 1.35
CA VAL A 655 -1.16 -14.52 0.10
C VAL A 655 -2.64 -14.80 0.23
N TYR A 656 -3.43 -14.34 -0.73
CA TYR A 656 -4.88 -14.51 -0.70
C TYR A 656 -5.39 -14.98 -2.05
N HIS A 657 -6.61 -15.51 -2.03
CA HIS A 657 -7.37 -15.84 -3.22
C HIS A 657 -8.41 -14.76 -3.51
N LYS A 658 -8.57 -14.40 -4.79
CA LYS A 658 -9.70 -13.61 -5.29
C LYS A 658 -10.34 -14.31 -6.47
N GLY A 659 -11.65 -14.24 -6.60
CA GLY A 659 -12.35 -14.85 -7.73
C GLY A 659 -13.81 -14.45 -7.81
N THR A 660 -14.49 -15.08 -8.77
CA THR A 660 -15.92 -14.94 -9.01
C THR A 660 -16.54 -16.33 -8.90
N PRO A 661 -17.72 -16.50 -8.27
CA PRO A 661 -18.38 -17.80 -8.19
C PRO A 661 -18.48 -18.48 -9.57
N GLY A 662 -18.12 -19.77 -9.63
CA GLY A 662 -18.06 -20.55 -10.88
C GLY A 662 -16.71 -20.52 -11.61
N TYR A 663 -15.76 -19.68 -11.18
CA TYR A 663 -14.45 -19.51 -11.81
C TYR A 663 -13.30 -19.75 -10.83
N GLY A 664 -12.17 -20.27 -11.31
CA GLY A 664 -11.02 -20.64 -10.47
C GLY A 664 -10.36 -19.49 -9.70
N GLY A 665 -10.50 -18.25 -10.18
CA GLY A 665 -9.89 -17.06 -9.57
C GLY A 665 -8.37 -16.98 -9.73
N PHE A 666 -7.76 -16.20 -8.85
CA PHE A 666 -6.34 -15.86 -8.81
C PHE A 666 -5.80 -15.97 -7.37
N VAL A 667 -4.56 -16.42 -7.23
CA VAL A 667 -3.77 -16.21 -6.01
C VAL A 667 -2.87 -15.00 -6.19
N ALA A 668 -2.85 -14.12 -5.19
CA ALA A 668 -2.19 -12.83 -5.27
C ALA A 668 -1.51 -12.50 -3.94
N PRO A 669 -0.42 -11.71 -3.95
CA PRO A 669 0.14 -11.21 -2.71
C PRO A 669 -0.68 -10.00 -2.21
N ARG A 670 -0.65 -9.76 -0.91
CA ARG A 670 -1.15 -8.53 -0.28
C ARG A 670 -0.19 -8.08 0.81
N LEU A 671 -0.25 -6.79 1.15
CA LEU A 671 0.62 -6.14 2.11
C LEU A 671 -0.19 -5.65 3.30
N PHE A 672 0.47 -5.50 4.45
CA PHE A 672 -0.09 -4.89 5.65
C PHE A 672 0.77 -3.69 6.02
N THR A 673 0.18 -2.50 6.03
CA THR A 673 0.88 -1.27 6.43
C THR A 673 1.20 -1.29 7.92
N PHE A 674 2.30 -0.67 8.29
CA PHE A 674 2.66 -0.49 9.69
C PHE A 674 1.77 0.55 10.36
N ASP A 675 1.31 0.27 11.58
CA ASP A 675 0.51 1.19 12.40
C ASP A 675 1.41 2.14 13.21
N PRO A 676 1.44 3.45 12.89
CA PRO A 676 2.30 4.41 13.59
C PRO A 676 1.73 4.89 14.93
N THR A 677 0.47 4.59 15.27
CA THR A 677 -0.26 5.24 16.38
C THR A 677 0.43 5.09 17.74
N GLN A 678 1.10 3.96 17.99
CA GLN A 678 1.83 3.71 19.24
C GLN A 678 2.95 4.74 19.50
N TYR A 679 3.62 5.24 18.45
CA TYR A 679 4.71 6.21 18.59
C TYR A 679 4.21 7.66 18.66
N VAL A 680 3.00 7.90 18.17
CA VAL A 680 2.37 9.22 18.23
C VAL A 680 1.96 9.54 19.67
N VAL A 681 1.38 8.57 20.38
CA VAL A 681 0.89 8.75 21.77
C VAL A 681 2.02 9.04 22.76
N GLU A 682 3.19 8.41 22.61
CA GLU A 682 4.34 8.64 23.52
C GLU A 682 4.86 10.08 23.47
N SER A 683 4.74 10.73 22.31
CA SER A 683 5.13 12.14 22.15
C SER A 683 4.10 13.12 22.73
N GLU A 684 2.84 12.70 22.89
CA GLU A 684 1.75 13.51 23.45
C GLU A 684 1.70 13.48 24.98
N VAL A 685 2.03 12.34 25.61
CA VAL A 685 2.16 12.26 27.08
C VAL A 685 3.17 13.29 27.60
N ARG A 686 4.24 13.54 26.85
CA ARG A 686 5.22 14.60 27.18
C ARG A 686 4.62 16.02 27.14
N LEU A 687 3.65 16.28 26.28
CA LEU A 687 2.95 17.57 26.20
C LEU A 687 1.95 17.76 27.34
N GLU A 688 1.33 16.68 27.83
CA GLU A 688 0.44 16.73 29.00
C GLU A 688 1.21 16.83 30.32
N GLU A 689 2.38 16.20 30.43
CA GLU A 689 3.26 16.24 31.61
C GLU A 689 3.94 17.61 31.83
N GLN A 690 3.85 18.52 30.87
CA GLN A 690 4.27 19.93 31.00
C GLN A 690 3.15 20.87 31.54
N LYS A 691 1.97 20.35 31.90
CA LYS A 691 0.98 21.04 32.75
C LYS A 691 1.50 21.20 34.17
#